data_AF-A0A1I5RZD6-F1
#
_entry.id   AF-A0A1I5RZD6-F1
#
_cell.length_a   1.000
_cell.length_b   1.000
_cell.length_c   1.000
_cell.angle_alpha   90.00
_cell.angle_beta   90.00
_cell.angle_gamma   90.00
#
_symmetry.space_group_name_H-M   'P 1'
#
loop_
_entity.id
_entity.type
_entity.pdbx_description
1 polymer ?
#
loop_
_entity_poly.entity_id
_entity_poly.type
_entity_poly.pdbx_seq_one_letter_code
_entity_poly.pdbx_strand_id
1 'polypeptide(L)'
;MKRIFFALFFIFCLTVSNYVQSGSIAVAKSEVELAGWNFAAFGQGISVDEEDSGFKLNDDGSVTVWNLNGKGKIVPAGTDSFSFYYVPISADKNFTLTATVKVDSWTFTNGQEGFGLMAADRVGEHGDKTPFWNNSYMVMGTKVEYYFDPLKGQVTNEGNYEKITMKDGLGAQEKKGVTKDNLSLFESNDTVTVNQFFSSIMYPLETSCARKGSGVYNLWENEKTGSISTIEDSKSEVRLRIQKNNTGYFLSYLDNKDNAFCTQKFYDPEALEQLDEKNIYLGFFASRTVTATFSDIVLSVTDAKIDAPAEERPITYVDPDYKVVSAPYANSELYMFEYSGNADGYLTVTNSYGEKLFDEQEVVAGETVGIETLLKDGINSFKVSVTPLEDYLPDDDEYKCLSSYETKEFNYAVKYESINEDEKIYVSANGTADGDGSKGNEVDIYSAVKYAKPGQTIVIEAGDYSLNETVTVYRGINGTESDPINLIADGGRAVFDFNRECAGFIFAGDYWHIKGIDCTHSGNGKKGIQVSGNSNILEDVYAYENGNTGIQISRFLIDDGYEKWPCDNLITKCISYGNADSGYEDADGFAAKLTVGDRNIFDECIAYNNADDGWDLFAKVETGMIGKVTIQNCVAFANGYGIDGSEQGDGNGFKMGGSNMPGQHMLINSVAWGNKAKGIDSNSGPDIQIYDCKTFNNGANNVSLYTNSSQDTAYYVDGLISYRTENKDVEEKIMPGETQNKEDIYRSNNFLWIRKKSRNVDDVIIEDDWFDSLEAPVADVNDPLAVAMNMRTSDGEIDLGSFLKFSAKGLLELENASKVLEESREEMSANSEEGIFETEEIKEAKEGEGYNNEGQKKFPIIQVTVAVMLILAAAIVIYKGSNT
;
A
#
# COMPACT_ATOMS: atom_id res chain seq x y z
N MET A 1 -65.33 -13.75 30.67
CA MET A 1 -64.55 -13.35 31.87
C MET A 1 -63.56 -12.20 31.60
N LYS A 2 -63.86 -11.32 30.65
CA LYS A 2 -63.21 -10.02 30.46
C LYS A 2 -64.03 -8.98 31.22
N ARG A 3 -63.72 -8.76 32.50
CA ARG A 3 -64.18 -7.62 33.35
C ARG A 3 -63.69 -7.69 34.81
N ILE A 4 -62.99 -8.77 35.20
CA ILE A 4 -62.34 -8.90 36.52
C ILE A 4 -60.82 -8.61 36.46
N PHE A 5 -60.21 -8.62 35.27
CA PHE A 5 -58.77 -8.35 35.10
C PHE A 5 -58.37 -6.87 35.14
N PHE A 6 -59.31 -5.93 34.96
CA PHE A 6 -59.00 -4.48 34.99
C PHE A 6 -59.06 -3.87 36.40
N ALA A 7 -59.66 -4.56 37.38
CA ALA A 7 -59.80 -4.05 38.75
C ALA A 7 -58.66 -4.47 39.69
N LEU A 8 -57.89 -5.51 39.33
CA LEU A 8 -56.72 -5.97 40.10
C LEU A 8 -55.44 -5.20 39.74
N PHE A 9 -55.37 -4.58 38.56
CA PHE A 9 -54.22 -3.74 38.16
C PHE A 9 -54.23 -2.36 38.84
N PHE A 10 -55.41 -1.88 39.27
CA PHE A 10 -55.56 -0.55 39.89
C PHE A 10 -55.32 -0.55 41.41
N ILE A 11 -55.40 -1.70 42.08
CA ILE A 11 -55.14 -1.82 43.53
C ILE A 11 -53.66 -2.08 43.83
N PHE A 12 -52.89 -2.59 42.86
CA PHE A 12 -51.43 -2.74 42.98
C PHE A 12 -50.67 -1.41 42.74
N CYS A 13 -51.29 -0.43 42.09
CA CYS A 13 -50.70 0.90 41.83
C CYS A 13 -50.89 1.91 42.98
N LEU A 14 -51.50 1.53 44.11
CA LEU A 14 -51.83 2.47 45.21
C LEU A 14 -51.29 2.08 46.59
N THR A 15 -50.41 1.08 46.69
CA THR A 15 -49.75 0.71 47.97
C THR A 15 -48.22 0.66 47.92
N VAL A 16 -47.60 1.20 46.87
CA VAL A 16 -46.15 1.49 46.85
C VAL A 16 -45.93 2.98 46.57
N SER A 17 -46.56 3.81 47.38
CA SER A 17 -46.23 5.23 47.53
C SER A 17 -46.27 5.52 49.01
N ASN A 18 -45.17 5.17 49.68
CA ASN A 18 -44.67 5.70 50.96
C ASN A 18 -43.73 4.67 51.60
N TYR A 19 -42.51 4.61 51.10
CA TYR A 19 -41.30 4.35 51.91
C TYR A 19 -40.11 4.89 51.10
N VAL A 20 -40.00 6.22 51.05
CA VAL A 20 -38.72 6.88 50.80
C VAL A 20 -37.96 6.74 52.11
N GLN A 21 -37.06 5.77 52.16
CA GLN A 21 -35.96 5.76 53.10
C GLN A 21 -34.69 5.66 52.25
N SER A 22 -33.87 6.70 52.34
CA SER A 22 -32.57 6.82 51.72
C SER A 22 -31.66 5.67 52.19
N GLY A 23 -31.67 4.57 51.45
CA GLY A 23 -30.65 3.53 51.52
C GLY A 23 -29.58 3.87 50.51
N SER A 24 -28.50 4.49 50.98
CA SER A 24 -27.25 4.68 50.26
C SER A 24 -26.75 3.32 49.73
N ILE A 25 -26.92 3.06 48.43
CA ILE A 25 -26.12 2.07 47.73
C ILE A 25 -24.75 2.72 47.56
N ALA A 26 -23.76 2.18 48.25
CA ALA A 26 -22.38 2.59 48.11
C ALA A 26 -21.90 2.23 46.70
N VAL A 27 -21.91 3.20 45.79
CA VAL A 27 -21.06 3.15 44.59
C VAL A 27 -19.65 3.40 45.08
N ALA A 28 -18.85 2.35 45.21
CA ALA A 28 -17.42 2.51 45.40
C ALA A 28 -16.82 2.99 44.07
N LYS A 29 -16.91 4.30 43.80
CA LYS A 29 -16.01 4.96 42.84
C LYS A 29 -14.64 5.01 43.51
N SER A 30 -13.74 4.08 43.17
CA SER A 30 -12.33 4.30 43.49
C SER A 30 -11.81 5.32 42.48
N GLU A 31 -11.63 6.57 42.90
CA GLU A 31 -10.73 7.48 42.19
C GLU A 31 -9.33 6.85 42.25
N VAL A 32 -8.83 6.40 41.11
CA VAL A 32 -7.47 5.87 41.00
C VAL A 32 -6.53 7.07 40.97
N GLU A 33 -5.65 7.20 41.97
CA GLU A 33 -4.57 8.19 41.94
C GLU A 33 -3.66 7.95 40.72
N LEU A 34 -3.23 9.01 40.05
CA LEU A 34 -2.40 8.95 38.83
C LEU A 34 -1.02 8.27 39.04
N ALA A 35 -0.64 7.95 40.28
CA ALA A 35 0.63 7.29 40.63
C ALA A 35 0.76 5.83 40.13
N GLY A 36 -0.32 5.21 39.64
CA GLY A 36 -0.32 3.85 39.06
C GLY A 36 -0.16 3.78 37.54
N TRP A 37 0.03 4.93 36.88
CA TRP A 37 0.16 5.02 35.42
C TRP A 37 1.62 4.85 34.98
N ASN A 38 1.80 4.36 33.76
CA ASN A 38 3.07 4.02 33.13
C ASN A 38 3.17 4.73 31.78
N PHE A 39 4.38 4.76 31.22
CA PHE A 39 4.63 5.31 29.90
C PHE A 39 5.47 4.35 29.06
N ALA A 40 5.14 4.25 27.78
CA ALA A 40 5.99 3.62 26.78
C ALA A 40 5.92 4.40 25.46
N ALA A 41 7.05 4.47 24.77
CA ALA A 41 7.14 4.97 23.40
C ALA A 41 7.63 3.79 22.56
N PHE A 42 6.80 3.28 21.66
CA PHE A 42 7.07 2.01 20.97
C PHE A 42 6.48 2.00 19.57
N GLY A 43 7.01 1.09 18.74
CA GLY A 43 6.60 0.89 17.36
C GLY A 43 7.50 1.60 16.35
N GLN A 44 7.28 1.32 15.07
CA GLN A 44 8.16 1.79 14.00
C GLN A 44 8.26 3.32 13.92
N GLY A 45 9.49 3.85 13.95
CA GLY A 45 9.76 5.27 13.75
C GLY A 45 9.64 6.15 15.00
N ILE A 46 9.51 5.57 16.21
CA ILE A 46 9.58 6.34 17.46
C ILE A 46 11.00 6.84 17.76
N SER A 47 11.10 7.80 18.69
CA SER A 47 12.35 8.25 19.29
C SER A 47 12.47 7.78 20.73
N VAL A 48 13.71 7.61 21.19
CA VAL A 48 14.03 7.44 22.62
C VAL A 48 14.35 8.78 23.29
N ASP A 49 14.43 9.85 22.49
CA ASP A 49 14.60 11.20 22.99
C ASP A 49 13.26 11.70 23.53
N GLU A 50 13.21 12.06 24.80
CA GLU A 50 12.00 12.57 25.46
C GLU A 50 11.54 13.90 24.86
N GLU A 51 12.42 14.65 24.18
CA GLU A 51 12.03 15.86 23.43
C GLU A 51 11.15 15.52 22.22
N ASP A 52 11.35 14.35 21.62
CA ASP A 52 10.61 13.88 20.45
C ASP A 52 9.38 13.04 20.83
N SER A 53 9.52 12.14 21.79
CA SER A 53 8.50 11.15 22.17
C SER A 53 8.36 11.12 23.68
N GLY A 54 7.27 11.67 24.21
CA GLY A 54 7.17 11.83 25.66
C GLY A 54 5.78 12.13 26.20
N PHE A 55 5.75 12.32 27.52
CA PHE A 55 4.57 12.75 28.26
C PHE A 55 4.97 13.71 29.39
N LYS A 56 4.00 14.46 29.90
CA LYS A 56 4.14 15.33 31.05
C LYS A 56 2.88 15.32 31.89
N LEU A 57 3.04 15.08 33.20
CA LEU A 57 1.98 15.33 34.17
C LEU A 57 2.02 16.81 34.58
N ASN A 58 0.89 17.50 34.44
CA ASN A 58 0.77 18.92 34.78
C ASN A 58 0.27 19.10 36.22
N ASP A 59 0.54 20.27 36.81
CA ASP A 59 0.19 20.58 38.20
C ASP A 59 -1.33 20.56 38.48
N ASP A 60 -2.16 20.71 37.43
CA ASP A 60 -3.62 20.65 37.50
C ASP A 60 -4.19 19.23 37.37
N GLY A 61 -3.32 18.23 37.25
CA GLY A 61 -3.70 16.82 37.08
C GLY A 61 -4.00 16.42 35.63
N SER A 62 -3.87 17.33 34.66
CA SER A 62 -3.91 16.99 33.23
C SER A 62 -2.62 16.29 32.79
N VAL A 63 -2.71 15.53 31.69
CA VAL A 63 -1.58 14.82 31.09
C VAL A 63 -1.37 15.32 29.66
N THR A 64 -0.16 15.74 29.32
CA THR A 64 0.22 16.06 27.93
C THR A 64 1.02 14.90 27.35
N VAL A 65 0.72 14.46 26.13
CA VAL A 65 1.43 13.38 25.42
C VAL A 65 1.81 13.88 24.02
N TRP A 66 3.01 13.53 23.55
CA TRP A 66 3.48 13.98 22.23
C TRP A 66 4.33 12.94 21.49
N ASN A 67 4.32 13.11 20.17
CA ASN A 67 5.27 12.56 19.23
C ASN A 67 5.58 13.64 18.19
N LEU A 68 6.80 14.14 18.11
CA LEU A 68 7.19 15.29 17.29
C LEU A 68 8.12 14.88 16.15
N ASN A 69 8.51 15.82 15.28
CA ASN A 69 9.56 15.62 14.26
C ASN A 69 9.37 14.37 13.39
N GLY A 70 8.11 14.08 13.01
CA GLY A 70 7.74 12.92 12.19
C GLY A 70 7.87 11.56 12.89
N LYS A 71 8.02 11.51 14.22
CA LYS A 71 8.13 10.28 15.00
C LYS A 71 6.77 9.64 15.25
N GLY A 72 6.73 8.32 15.21
CA GLY A 72 5.48 7.57 15.29
C GLY A 72 4.68 7.65 13.98
N LYS A 73 3.62 6.84 13.92
CA LYS A 73 2.79 6.59 12.74
C LYS A 73 1.58 5.75 13.13
N ILE A 74 0.38 6.19 12.73
CA ILE A 74 -0.83 5.37 12.71
C ILE A 74 -0.97 4.77 11.31
N VAL A 75 -1.09 3.44 11.23
CA VAL A 75 -1.24 2.72 9.96
C VAL A 75 -2.63 2.09 9.91
N PRO A 76 -3.51 2.56 9.00
CA PRO A 76 -4.89 2.07 8.94
C PRO A 76 -5.03 0.55 8.79
N ALA A 77 -4.06 -0.16 8.21
CA ALA A 77 -4.11 -1.62 8.00
C ALA A 77 -2.85 -2.36 8.47
N GLY A 78 -2.11 -1.80 9.44
CA GLY A 78 -0.87 -2.39 9.93
C GLY A 78 -0.52 -1.99 11.35
N THR A 79 0.78 -2.01 11.65
CA THR A 79 1.32 -1.71 12.97
C THR A 79 1.35 -0.20 13.24
N ASP A 80 0.89 0.19 14.43
CA ASP A 80 0.98 1.56 14.88
C ASP A 80 2.23 1.80 15.72
N SER A 81 2.52 3.07 15.94
CA SER A 81 3.59 3.52 16.83
C SER A 81 3.17 4.77 17.59
N PHE A 82 3.39 4.74 18.90
CA PHE A 82 2.77 5.66 19.85
C PHE A 82 3.74 6.09 20.94
N SER A 83 3.49 7.29 21.46
CA SER A 83 3.75 7.64 22.85
C SER A 83 2.47 7.32 23.62
N PHE A 84 2.51 6.39 24.58
CA PHE A 84 1.33 5.89 25.29
C PHE A 84 1.50 6.01 26.81
N TYR A 85 0.63 6.80 27.44
CA TYR A 85 0.55 6.93 28.90
C TYR A 85 -0.68 6.18 29.40
N TYR A 86 -0.47 5.11 30.18
CA TYR A 86 -1.49 4.08 30.40
C TYR A 86 -1.50 3.49 31.81
N VAL A 87 -2.59 2.83 32.16
CA VAL A 87 -2.73 2.02 33.37
C VAL A 87 -3.17 0.60 33.01
N PRO A 88 -2.56 -0.45 33.58
CA PRO A 88 -3.05 -1.82 33.42
C PRO A 88 -4.29 -2.02 34.31
N ILE A 89 -5.38 -2.50 33.70
CA ILE A 89 -6.62 -2.88 34.37
C ILE A 89 -6.79 -4.39 34.26
N SER A 90 -7.16 -5.06 35.35
CA SER A 90 -7.41 -6.51 35.32
C SER A 90 -8.51 -6.84 34.30
N ALA A 91 -8.27 -7.83 33.43
CA ALA A 91 -9.17 -8.20 32.34
C ALA A 91 -10.57 -8.62 32.85
N ASP A 92 -10.67 -9.19 34.06
CA ASP A 92 -11.94 -9.56 34.70
C ASP A 92 -12.80 -8.37 35.18
N LYS A 93 -12.32 -7.13 35.02
CA LYS A 93 -13.02 -5.91 35.44
C LYS A 93 -13.60 -5.16 34.25
N ASN A 94 -14.73 -4.51 34.51
CA ASN A 94 -15.28 -3.51 33.64
C ASN A 94 -14.70 -2.14 34.00
N PHE A 95 -14.67 -1.23 33.03
CA PHE A 95 -14.12 0.09 33.26
C PHE A 95 -14.78 1.16 32.40
N THR A 96 -14.60 2.41 32.80
CA THR A 96 -14.92 3.57 31.98
C THR A 96 -13.84 4.62 32.20
N LEU A 97 -13.13 4.98 31.13
CA LEU A 97 -12.23 6.13 31.08
C LEU A 97 -12.89 7.23 30.26
N THR A 98 -13.01 8.42 30.83
CA THR A 98 -13.49 9.63 30.15
C THR A 98 -12.46 10.75 30.34
N ALA A 99 -12.16 11.50 29.30
CA ALA A 99 -11.29 12.67 29.37
C ALA A 99 -11.70 13.72 28.32
N THR A 100 -11.41 14.99 28.62
CA THR A 100 -11.40 16.07 27.64
C THR A 100 -10.03 16.06 26.96
N VAL A 101 -10.02 16.03 25.64
CA VAL A 101 -8.79 16.03 24.81
C VAL A 101 -8.70 17.36 24.09
N LYS A 102 -7.58 18.05 24.26
CA LYS A 102 -7.23 19.27 23.55
C LYS A 102 -6.03 19.01 22.65
N VAL A 103 -6.17 19.27 21.36
CA VAL A 103 -5.04 19.22 20.41
C VAL A 103 -4.25 20.53 20.50
N ASP A 104 -3.05 20.46 21.09
CA ASP A 104 -2.22 21.64 21.33
C ASP A 104 -1.50 22.08 20.05
N SER A 105 -1.05 21.11 19.26
CA SER A 105 -0.44 21.32 17.96
C SER A 105 -0.38 20.04 17.16
N TRP A 106 -0.48 20.18 15.84
CA TRP A 106 -0.14 19.10 14.93
C TRP A 106 0.36 19.63 13.60
N THR A 107 0.96 18.76 12.79
CA THR A 107 1.36 19.07 11.41
C THR A 107 0.82 18.00 10.50
N PHE A 108 0.09 18.41 9.48
CA PHE A 108 -0.35 17.48 8.46
C PHE A 108 0.88 16.88 7.75
N THR A 109 0.96 15.56 7.77
CA THR A 109 1.88 14.79 6.94
C THR A 109 1.02 13.95 5.99
N ASN A 110 0.82 12.67 6.28
CA ASN A 110 0.11 11.71 5.41
C ASN A 110 -1.22 11.17 5.98
N GLY A 111 -1.82 11.86 6.95
CA GLY A 111 -2.97 11.30 7.67
C GLY A 111 -2.62 10.08 8.53
N GLN A 112 -1.33 9.93 8.88
CA GLN A 112 -0.85 8.94 9.86
C GLN A 112 -0.57 9.59 11.23
N GLU A 113 -0.94 10.86 11.37
CA GLU A 113 -1.01 11.55 12.64
C GLU A 113 -2.24 11.10 13.42
N GLY A 114 -2.17 11.26 14.74
CA GLY A 114 -3.37 11.10 15.56
C GLY A 114 -3.12 11.08 17.05
N PHE A 115 -4.22 11.14 17.79
CA PHE A 115 -4.23 11.25 19.24
C PHE A 115 -5.58 10.79 19.80
N GLY A 116 -5.59 10.29 21.03
CA GLY A 116 -6.86 9.88 21.62
C GLY A 116 -6.74 8.99 22.85
N LEU A 117 -7.81 8.23 23.10
CA LEU A 117 -7.85 7.20 24.12
C LEU A 117 -7.67 5.83 23.45
N MET A 118 -6.97 4.92 24.12
CA MET A 118 -6.77 3.55 23.65
C MET A 118 -6.98 2.55 24.78
N ALA A 119 -7.67 1.45 24.48
CA ALA A 119 -7.59 0.19 25.20
C ALA A 119 -6.89 -0.85 24.32
N ALA A 120 -5.89 -1.54 24.84
CA ALA A 120 -5.13 -2.56 24.10
C ALA A 120 -4.83 -3.78 24.99
N ASP A 121 -4.54 -4.91 24.36
CA ASP A 121 -4.20 -6.17 25.06
C ASP A 121 -2.69 -6.37 25.27
N ARG A 122 -1.84 -5.49 24.72
CA ARG A 122 -0.41 -5.41 25.01
C ARG A 122 0.14 -4.01 24.75
N VAL A 123 1.32 -3.74 25.33
CA VAL A 123 2.11 -2.51 25.15
C VAL A 123 3.54 -2.89 24.80
N GLY A 124 4.17 -2.16 23.88
CA GLY A 124 5.55 -2.40 23.48
C GLY A 124 6.57 -1.95 24.53
N GLU A 125 7.78 -2.48 24.45
CA GLU A 125 8.89 -2.03 25.29
C GLU A 125 9.24 -0.57 24.94
N HIS A 126 9.46 0.26 25.97
CA HIS A 126 9.82 1.66 25.75
C HIS A 126 11.16 1.76 25.00
N GLY A 127 11.14 2.43 23.85
CA GLY A 127 12.28 2.59 22.95
C GLY A 127 12.38 1.55 21.86
N ASP A 128 11.51 0.53 21.83
CA ASP A 128 11.45 -0.45 20.76
C ASP A 128 10.89 0.18 19.47
N LYS A 129 11.67 0.07 18.39
CA LYS A 129 11.39 0.67 17.08
C LYS A 129 10.92 -0.37 16.05
N THR A 130 10.68 -1.60 16.46
CA THR A 130 10.19 -2.66 15.58
C THR A 130 8.69 -2.48 15.28
N PRO A 131 8.18 -3.03 14.15
CA PRO A 131 6.74 -3.12 13.92
C PRO A 131 6.03 -3.80 15.09
N PHE A 132 4.98 -3.19 15.63
CA PHE A 132 4.28 -3.67 16.82
C PHE A 132 2.83 -4.06 16.49
N TRP A 133 2.52 -5.35 16.61
CA TRP A 133 1.18 -5.90 16.43
C TRP A 133 0.46 -6.06 17.76
N ASN A 134 -0.80 -5.62 17.83
CA ASN A 134 -1.68 -5.75 18.99
C ASN A 134 -3.15 -5.77 18.58
N ASN A 135 -4.02 -6.09 19.53
CA ASN A 135 -5.44 -5.80 19.42
C ASN A 135 -5.75 -4.52 20.21
N SER A 136 -6.59 -3.66 19.65
CA SER A 136 -6.94 -2.39 20.30
C SER A 136 -8.27 -1.81 19.87
N TYR A 137 -8.84 -1.01 20.77
CA TYR A 137 -9.96 -0.11 20.50
C TYR A 137 -9.52 1.33 20.79
N MET A 138 -9.60 2.20 19.79
CA MET A 138 -9.14 3.59 19.87
C MET A 138 -10.24 4.56 19.51
N VAL A 139 -10.50 5.55 20.37
CA VAL A 139 -11.30 6.74 20.02
C VAL A 139 -10.34 7.90 19.84
N MET A 140 -10.24 8.42 18.62
CA MET A 140 -9.11 9.27 18.25
C MET A 140 -9.40 10.29 17.15
N GLY A 141 -8.66 11.40 17.23
CA GLY A 141 -8.40 12.27 16.09
C GLY A 141 -7.37 11.60 15.19
N THR A 142 -7.73 11.35 13.93
CA THR A 142 -6.83 10.86 12.86
C THR A 142 -7.57 10.91 11.52
N LYS A 143 -6.98 10.40 10.44
CA LYS A 143 -7.67 10.24 9.16
C LYS A 143 -8.91 9.36 9.27
N VAL A 144 -10.07 9.93 8.91
CA VAL A 144 -11.36 9.23 8.88
C VAL A 144 -11.98 9.37 7.49
N GLU A 145 -12.30 8.25 6.87
CA GLU A 145 -12.92 8.20 5.55
C GLU A 145 -14.26 7.48 5.63
N TYR A 146 -15.27 8.01 4.95
CA TYR A 146 -16.60 7.41 4.93
C TYR A 146 -17.40 7.83 3.70
N TYR A 147 -18.43 7.05 3.38
CA TYR A 147 -19.41 7.37 2.34
C TYR A 147 -20.71 7.84 2.98
N PHE A 148 -21.46 8.70 2.30
CA PHE A 148 -22.72 9.23 2.80
C PHE A 148 -23.84 9.06 1.78
N ASP A 149 -24.92 8.41 2.18
CA ASP A 149 -26.14 8.32 1.40
C ASP A 149 -27.00 9.56 1.70
N PRO A 150 -27.12 10.53 0.77
CA PRO A 150 -27.88 11.75 1.00
C PRO A 150 -29.39 11.52 1.01
N LEU A 151 -29.88 10.41 0.44
CA LEU A 151 -31.30 10.06 0.40
C LEU A 151 -31.75 9.46 1.73
N LYS A 152 -30.94 8.57 2.32
CA LYS A 152 -31.17 8.01 3.66
C LYS A 152 -30.68 8.94 4.78
N GLY A 153 -29.79 9.87 4.47
CA GLY A 153 -29.22 10.82 5.42
C GLY A 153 -28.28 10.17 6.44
N GLN A 154 -27.55 9.12 6.04
CA GLN A 154 -26.72 8.30 6.93
C GLN A 154 -25.39 7.92 6.26
N VAL A 155 -24.38 7.61 7.09
CA VAL A 155 -23.13 6.99 6.63
C VAL A 155 -23.44 5.60 6.09
N THR A 156 -22.74 5.21 5.03
CA THR A 156 -22.85 3.90 4.40
C THR A 156 -21.46 3.34 4.08
N ASN A 157 -21.41 2.02 3.87
CA ASN A 157 -20.22 1.33 3.36
C ASN A 157 -20.34 1.08 1.83
N GLU A 158 -21.45 1.50 1.22
CA GLU A 158 -21.64 1.39 -0.23
C GLU A 158 -20.70 2.37 -0.95
N GLY A 159 -19.69 1.86 -1.67
CA GLY A 159 -18.68 2.67 -2.37
C GLY A 159 -19.15 3.37 -3.64
N ASN A 160 -20.44 3.25 -3.99
CA ASN A 160 -21.08 3.96 -5.09
C ASN A 160 -21.46 5.41 -4.74
N TYR A 161 -21.39 5.80 -3.46
CA TYR A 161 -21.56 7.18 -3.03
C TYR A 161 -20.23 7.93 -3.04
N GLU A 162 -20.31 9.26 -3.02
CA GLU A 162 -19.14 10.12 -2.95
C GLU A 162 -18.36 9.91 -1.64
N LYS A 163 -17.06 9.68 -1.75
CA LYS A 163 -16.15 9.53 -0.61
C LYS A 163 -15.88 10.88 0.05
N ILE A 164 -16.00 10.92 1.36
CA ILE A 164 -15.59 12.05 2.18
C ILE A 164 -14.31 11.66 2.92
N THR A 165 -13.30 12.53 2.84
CA THR A 165 -12.01 12.31 3.51
C THR A 165 -11.78 13.42 4.53
N MET A 166 -11.90 13.07 5.82
CA MET A 166 -11.41 13.92 6.90
C MET A 166 -9.93 13.58 7.09
N LYS A 167 -9.01 14.48 6.70
CA LYS A 167 -7.55 14.25 6.83
C LYS A 167 -7.15 14.04 8.27
N ASP A 168 -7.72 14.86 9.15
CA ASP A 168 -7.78 14.60 10.58
C ASP A 168 -9.23 14.87 11.03
N GLY A 169 -9.98 13.79 11.23
CA GLY A 169 -11.36 13.73 11.69
C GLY A 169 -11.44 13.07 13.05
N LEU A 170 -12.65 12.70 13.50
CA LEU A 170 -12.84 12.00 14.78
C LEU A 170 -13.53 10.65 14.53
N GLY A 171 -12.88 9.57 14.95
CA GLY A 171 -13.31 8.20 14.66
C GLY A 171 -13.07 7.22 15.80
N ALA A 172 -13.63 6.03 15.62
CA ALA A 172 -13.47 4.84 16.45
C ALA A 172 -12.78 3.76 15.61
N GLN A 173 -11.61 3.28 16.02
CA GLN A 173 -10.89 2.20 15.35
C GLN A 173 -10.94 0.91 16.16
N GLU A 174 -11.27 -0.19 15.49
CA GLU A 174 -11.08 -1.57 15.97
C GLU A 174 -9.88 -2.16 15.25
N LYS A 175 -8.92 -2.73 15.99
CA LYS A 175 -7.86 -3.61 15.48
C LYS A 175 -7.93 -4.93 16.21
N LYS A 176 -8.10 -6.03 15.47
CA LYS A 176 -8.23 -7.39 16.04
C LYS A 176 -7.64 -8.47 15.15
N GLY A 177 -7.49 -9.67 15.71
CA GLY A 177 -7.08 -10.90 15.00
C GLY A 177 -5.72 -11.44 15.37
N VAL A 178 -4.94 -10.68 16.15
CA VAL A 178 -3.62 -11.12 16.63
C VAL A 178 -3.83 -11.98 17.88
N THR A 179 -3.23 -13.16 17.92
CA THR A 179 -3.29 -14.11 19.03
C THR A 179 -1.89 -14.57 19.38
N LYS A 180 -1.70 -15.18 20.55
CA LYS A 180 -0.37 -15.73 20.92
C LYS A 180 0.16 -16.74 19.91
N ASP A 181 -0.74 -17.50 19.28
CA ASP A 181 -0.39 -18.58 18.35
C ASP A 181 0.09 -18.04 16.99
N ASN A 182 -0.46 -16.91 16.53
CA ASN A 182 -0.12 -16.33 15.23
C ASN A 182 0.83 -15.12 15.30
N LEU A 183 1.10 -14.57 16.50
CA LEU A 183 1.90 -13.35 16.68
C LEU A 183 3.28 -13.41 15.99
N SER A 184 3.98 -14.54 16.07
CA SER A 184 5.30 -14.66 15.45
C SER A 184 5.27 -14.52 13.92
N LEU A 185 4.18 -14.94 13.27
CA LEU A 185 3.96 -14.79 11.83
C LEU A 185 3.63 -13.34 11.46
N PHE A 186 2.89 -12.64 12.32
CA PHE A 186 2.69 -11.19 12.21
C PHE A 186 4.01 -10.43 12.33
N GLU A 187 4.82 -10.74 13.34
CA GLU A 187 6.13 -10.10 13.56
C GLU A 187 7.13 -10.37 12.43
N SER A 188 6.94 -11.46 11.66
CA SER A 188 7.70 -11.74 10.43
C SER A 188 7.06 -11.19 9.15
N ASN A 189 6.01 -10.37 9.24
CA ASN A 189 5.25 -9.81 8.11
C ASN A 189 4.69 -10.87 7.14
N ASP A 190 4.24 -12.03 7.66
CA ASP A 190 3.59 -13.06 6.85
C ASP A 190 2.25 -12.55 6.30
N THR A 191 2.24 -12.20 5.01
CA THR A 191 1.09 -11.59 4.32
C THR A 191 -0.16 -12.48 4.35
N VAL A 192 -0.01 -13.80 4.26
CA VAL A 192 -1.15 -14.73 4.31
C VAL A 192 -1.83 -14.63 5.67
N THR A 193 -1.06 -14.68 6.76
CA THR A 193 -1.57 -14.52 8.11
C THR A 193 -2.19 -13.14 8.31
N VAL A 194 -1.55 -12.07 7.84
CA VAL A 194 -2.07 -10.70 7.98
C VAL A 194 -3.43 -10.57 7.30
N ASN A 195 -3.54 -10.99 6.05
CA ASN A 195 -4.79 -10.87 5.28
C ASN A 195 -5.90 -11.78 5.78
N GLN A 196 -5.56 -12.94 6.33
CA GLN A 196 -6.56 -13.89 6.81
C GLN A 196 -7.10 -13.51 8.19
N PHE A 197 -6.24 -13.02 9.10
CA PHE A 197 -6.61 -12.90 10.50
C PHE A 197 -6.74 -11.45 10.97
N PHE A 198 -5.95 -10.51 10.45
CA PHE A 198 -5.96 -9.14 10.96
C PHE A 198 -7.07 -8.31 10.33
N SER A 199 -7.82 -7.63 11.18
CA SER A 199 -8.85 -6.69 10.79
C SER A 199 -8.59 -5.35 11.44
N SER A 200 -8.67 -4.28 10.65
CA SER A 200 -8.60 -2.91 11.13
C SER A 200 -9.70 -2.09 10.46
N ILE A 201 -10.65 -1.60 11.25
CA ILE A 201 -11.84 -0.90 10.74
C ILE A 201 -12.00 0.43 11.47
N MET A 202 -12.13 1.50 10.68
CA MET A 202 -12.40 2.86 11.17
C MET A 202 -13.89 3.20 11.02
N TYR A 203 -14.51 3.67 12.09
CA TYR A 203 -15.90 4.12 12.13
C TYR A 203 -15.95 5.63 12.41
N PRO A 204 -16.64 6.44 11.59
CA PRO A 204 -16.74 7.88 11.84
C PRO A 204 -17.63 8.17 13.06
N LEU A 205 -17.13 9.01 13.98
CA LEU A 205 -17.91 9.51 15.13
C LEU A 205 -18.39 10.95 14.94
N GLU A 206 -17.71 11.71 14.07
CA GLU A 206 -18.08 13.06 13.63
C GLU A 206 -18.28 13.04 12.12
N THR A 207 -19.41 13.55 11.64
CA THR A 207 -19.83 13.45 10.23
C THR A 207 -20.37 14.78 9.70
N SER A 208 -20.02 15.91 10.30
CA SER A 208 -20.51 17.25 9.94
C SER A 208 -20.33 17.58 8.45
N CYS A 209 -19.29 17.04 7.81
CA CYS A 209 -19.01 17.23 6.40
C CYS A 209 -19.83 16.33 5.46
N ALA A 210 -20.61 15.38 5.99
CA ALA A 210 -21.52 14.53 5.22
C ALA A 210 -22.38 15.30 4.21
N ARG A 211 -22.90 16.46 4.64
CA ARG A 211 -23.78 17.30 3.80
C ARG A 211 -23.05 18.30 2.91
N LYS A 212 -21.72 18.42 3.05
CA LYS A 212 -20.89 19.28 2.19
C LYS A 212 -20.55 18.62 0.85
N GLY A 213 -20.74 17.31 0.74
CA GLY A 213 -20.39 16.51 -0.45
C GLY A 213 -18.94 16.03 -0.42
N SER A 214 -18.53 15.32 -1.48
CA SER A 214 -17.14 14.88 -1.65
C SER A 214 -16.16 16.01 -1.41
N GLY A 215 -15.04 15.67 -0.79
CA GLY A 215 -14.01 16.64 -0.48
C GLY A 215 -13.02 16.14 0.56
N VAL A 216 -12.00 16.97 0.74
CA VAL A 216 -10.96 16.80 1.73
C VAL A 216 -11.16 17.88 2.79
N TYR A 217 -11.33 17.48 4.04
CA TYR A 217 -11.66 18.37 5.14
C TYR A 217 -10.76 18.11 6.35
N ASN A 218 -10.68 19.10 7.24
CA ASN A 218 -9.98 18.98 8.51
C ASN A 218 -10.88 19.44 9.67
N LEU A 219 -11.02 18.62 10.71
CA LEU A 219 -11.81 18.93 11.90
C LEU A 219 -11.05 19.81 12.90
N TRP A 220 -9.73 19.69 12.96
CA TRP A 220 -8.97 20.15 14.12
C TRP A 220 -8.27 21.49 13.92
N GLU A 221 -8.33 22.34 14.94
CA GLU A 221 -7.54 23.56 14.98
C GLU A 221 -6.05 23.26 15.22
N ASN A 222 -5.21 24.30 15.25
CA ASN A 222 -3.79 24.23 15.63
C ASN A 222 -2.87 23.38 14.70
N GLU A 223 -3.27 23.19 13.45
CA GLU A 223 -2.38 22.73 12.38
C GLU A 223 -1.33 23.81 12.09
N LYS A 224 -0.05 23.42 12.02
CA LYS A 224 1.08 24.38 12.01
C LYS A 224 1.46 24.91 10.63
N THR A 225 1.12 24.23 9.55
CA THR A 225 1.64 24.54 8.21
C THR A 225 0.67 25.36 7.36
N GLY A 226 -0.62 25.35 7.68
CA GLY A 226 -1.69 25.89 6.83
C GLY A 226 -1.94 25.05 5.58
N SER A 227 -1.40 23.84 5.50
CA SER A 227 -1.43 23.01 4.28
C SER A 227 -2.82 22.47 3.94
N ILE A 228 -3.75 22.47 4.90
CA ILE A 228 -5.11 21.99 4.73
C ILE A 228 -6.14 22.99 5.26
N SER A 229 -7.27 23.09 4.57
CA SER A 229 -8.36 23.97 4.99
C SER A 229 -9.16 23.35 6.15
N THR A 230 -9.22 24.08 7.25
CA THR A 230 -9.98 23.71 8.45
C THR A 230 -11.46 24.08 8.28
N ILE A 231 -12.38 23.23 8.72
CA ILE A 231 -13.82 23.49 8.59
C ILE A 231 -14.28 24.61 9.53
N GLU A 232 -15.38 25.30 9.18
CA GLU A 232 -15.91 26.40 10.00
C GLU A 232 -16.30 26.01 11.44
N ASP A 233 -16.78 24.77 11.66
CA ASP A 233 -17.13 24.25 13.00
C ASP A 233 -16.01 23.35 13.54
N SER A 234 -14.77 23.80 13.41
CA SER A 234 -13.59 23.12 13.89
C SER A 234 -13.60 22.90 15.40
N LYS A 235 -12.76 21.96 15.85
CA LYS A 235 -12.59 21.62 17.27
C LYS A 235 -11.15 21.86 17.68
N SER A 236 -10.96 22.59 18.78
CA SER A 236 -9.69 22.58 19.54
C SER A 236 -9.74 21.62 20.72
N GLU A 237 -10.94 21.26 21.18
CA GLU A 237 -11.17 20.33 22.28
C GLU A 237 -12.42 19.46 22.03
N VAL A 238 -12.37 18.21 22.49
CA VAL A 238 -13.49 17.26 22.49
C VAL A 238 -13.51 16.45 23.77
N ARG A 239 -14.64 15.82 24.10
CA ARG A 239 -14.75 14.91 25.23
C ARG A 239 -14.96 13.49 24.75
N LEU A 240 -14.06 12.58 25.15
CA LEU A 240 -14.01 11.19 24.65
C LEU A 240 -14.19 10.19 25.80
N ARG A 241 -14.69 9.00 25.47
CA ARG A 241 -14.83 7.90 26.43
C ARG A 241 -14.55 6.54 25.79
N ILE A 242 -13.86 5.69 26.53
CA ILE A 242 -13.82 4.23 26.33
C ILE A 242 -14.48 3.55 27.52
N GLN A 243 -15.39 2.63 27.27
CA GLN A 243 -16.03 1.79 28.27
C GLN A 243 -15.92 0.32 27.91
N LYS A 244 -15.49 -0.53 28.86
CA LYS A 244 -15.71 -1.99 28.82
C LYS A 244 -16.85 -2.31 29.77
N ASN A 245 -17.84 -3.08 29.30
CA ASN A 245 -18.91 -3.65 30.13
C ASN A 245 -19.16 -5.12 29.73
N ASN A 246 -20.16 -5.76 30.35
CA ASN A 246 -20.49 -7.17 30.07
C ASN A 246 -20.94 -7.45 28.61
N THR A 247 -21.25 -6.42 27.82
CA THR A 247 -21.58 -6.52 26.39
C THR A 247 -20.33 -6.46 25.52
N GLY A 248 -19.35 -5.63 25.89
CA GLY A 248 -18.13 -5.40 25.11
C GLY A 248 -17.55 -3.99 25.30
N TYR A 249 -16.96 -3.43 24.23
CA TYR A 249 -16.25 -2.15 24.25
C TYR A 249 -17.03 -1.05 23.52
N PHE A 250 -17.26 0.07 24.19
CA PHE A 250 -17.99 1.22 23.66
C PHE A 250 -17.07 2.43 23.57
N LEU A 251 -16.95 3.00 22.36
CA LEU A 251 -16.15 4.18 22.05
C LEU A 251 -17.08 5.35 21.77
N SER A 252 -16.95 6.46 22.51
CA SER A 252 -17.91 7.57 22.44
C SER A 252 -17.25 8.94 22.25
N TYR A 253 -17.92 9.77 21.44
CA TYR A 253 -17.73 11.22 21.40
C TYR A 253 -18.89 11.89 22.16
N LEU A 254 -18.56 12.76 23.11
CA LEU A 254 -19.49 13.29 24.11
C LEU A 254 -19.64 14.81 24.04
N ASP A 255 -20.78 15.30 24.54
CA ASP A 255 -20.96 16.70 24.91
C ASP A 255 -20.32 17.01 26.28
N ASN A 256 -20.36 18.28 26.68
CA ASN A 256 -19.82 18.74 27.96
C ASN A 256 -20.59 18.26 29.21
N LYS A 257 -21.68 17.52 29.04
CA LYS A 257 -22.50 16.92 30.10
C LYS A 257 -22.45 15.40 30.05
N ASP A 258 -21.45 14.83 29.38
CA ASP A 258 -21.24 13.39 29.26
C ASP A 258 -22.32 12.62 28.46
N ASN A 259 -23.18 13.32 27.70
CA ASN A 259 -24.11 12.70 26.76
C ASN A 259 -23.38 12.38 25.45
N ALA A 260 -23.58 11.19 24.90
CA ALA A 260 -22.95 10.81 23.65
C ALA A 260 -23.60 11.52 22.45
N PHE A 261 -22.80 12.18 21.62
CA PHE A 261 -23.17 12.52 20.25
C PHE A 261 -23.26 11.25 19.40
N CYS A 262 -22.26 10.38 19.56
CA CYS A 262 -22.20 9.07 18.91
C CYS A 262 -21.45 8.08 19.81
N THR A 263 -21.85 6.81 19.73
CA THR A 263 -21.18 5.69 20.38
C THR A 263 -21.08 4.54 19.38
N GLN A 264 -19.85 4.13 19.08
CA GLN A 264 -19.59 2.87 18.39
C GLN A 264 -19.52 1.75 19.42
N LYS A 265 -20.28 0.66 19.18
CA LYS A 265 -20.34 -0.50 20.08
C LYS A 265 -19.67 -1.72 19.43
N PHE A 266 -18.82 -2.39 20.18
CA PHE A 266 -18.23 -3.69 19.84
C PHE A 266 -18.72 -4.72 20.85
N TYR A 267 -19.27 -5.83 20.36
CA TYR A 267 -20.03 -6.81 21.15
C TYR A 267 -19.18 -8.03 21.51
N ASP A 268 -17.97 -7.78 21.97
CA ASP A 268 -17.03 -8.81 22.42
C ASP A 268 -16.23 -8.27 23.62
N PRO A 269 -16.57 -8.67 24.86
CA PRO A 269 -15.84 -8.24 26.05
C PRO A 269 -14.46 -8.88 26.19
N GLU A 270 -14.20 -9.99 25.49
CA GLU A 270 -12.95 -10.76 25.55
C GLU A 270 -11.98 -10.43 24.39
N ALA A 271 -12.38 -9.51 23.50
CA ALA A 271 -11.61 -9.10 22.32
C ALA A 271 -10.17 -8.63 22.62
N LEU A 272 -9.92 -8.07 23.82
CA LEU A 272 -8.59 -7.59 24.25
C LEU A 272 -7.94 -8.51 25.28
N GLU A 273 -8.23 -9.81 25.24
CA GLU A 273 -7.67 -10.82 26.16
C GLU A 273 -6.79 -11.85 25.41
N GLN A 274 -6.48 -11.58 24.13
CA GLN A 274 -5.83 -12.54 23.22
C GLN A 274 -4.31 -12.64 23.46
N LEU A 275 -3.63 -11.52 23.75
CA LEU A 275 -2.17 -11.48 23.94
C LEU A 275 -1.77 -11.37 25.43
N ASP A 276 -2.54 -10.65 26.24
CA ASP A 276 -2.47 -10.67 27.70
C ASP A 276 -3.86 -10.96 28.28
N GLU A 277 -4.05 -12.20 28.76
CA GLU A 277 -5.32 -12.66 29.36
C GLU A 277 -5.59 -12.01 30.74
N LYS A 278 -4.62 -11.31 31.32
CA LYS A 278 -4.74 -10.76 32.69
C LYS A 278 -4.99 -9.28 32.71
N ASN A 279 -4.51 -8.54 31.72
CA ASN A 279 -4.55 -7.08 31.75
C ASN A 279 -5.02 -6.49 30.43
N ILE A 280 -5.79 -5.42 30.55
CA ILE A 280 -6.12 -4.48 29.48
C ILE A 280 -5.40 -3.18 29.79
N TYR A 281 -4.67 -2.66 28.82
CA TYR A 281 -3.86 -1.45 28.94
C TYR A 281 -4.67 -0.27 28.43
N LEU A 282 -5.05 0.64 29.33
CA LEU A 282 -5.99 1.72 29.06
C LEU A 282 -5.32 3.08 29.27
N GLY A 283 -5.41 4.01 28.31
CA GLY A 283 -4.78 5.31 28.48
C GLY A 283 -4.92 6.29 27.32
N PHE A 284 -3.94 7.20 27.24
CA PHE A 284 -3.87 8.31 26.30
C PHE A 284 -2.67 8.17 25.38
N PHE A 285 -2.83 8.49 24.10
CA PHE A 285 -1.72 8.41 23.14
C PHE A 285 -1.64 9.62 22.22
N ALA A 286 -0.45 9.81 21.64
CA ALA A 286 -0.19 10.70 20.51
C ALA A 286 0.78 10.04 19.52
N SER A 287 0.64 10.36 18.24
CA SER A 287 1.42 9.81 17.13
C SER A 287 1.68 10.86 16.04
N ARG A 288 2.89 10.84 15.46
CA ARG A 288 3.34 11.60 14.29
C ARG A 288 3.05 13.10 14.29
N THR A 289 3.99 13.87 14.83
CA THR A 289 3.96 15.34 14.83
C THR A 289 2.75 15.94 15.55
N VAL A 290 2.23 15.25 16.57
CA VAL A 290 1.08 15.67 17.39
C VAL A 290 1.49 15.90 18.83
N THR A 291 0.91 16.92 19.47
CA THR A 291 0.88 17.13 20.92
C THR A 291 -0.57 17.31 21.36
N ALA A 292 -0.99 16.53 22.35
CA ALA A 292 -2.34 16.60 22.91
C ALA A 292 -2.32 16.60 24.45
N THR A 293 -3.21 17.39 25.04
CA THR A 293 -3.41 17.48 26.49
C THR A 293 -4.77 16.90 26.88
N PHE A 294 -4.77 16.03 27.89
CA PHE A 294 -5.91 15.30 28.41
C PHE A 294 -6.25 15.84 29.81
N SER A 295 -7.43 16.41 29.98
CA SER A 295 -7.94 16.98 31.25
C SER A 295 -9.27 16.35 31.66
N ASP A 296 -9.77 16.72 32.84
CA ASP A 296 -11.05 16.20 33.38
C ASP A 296 -11.13 14.67 33.36
N ILE A 297 -9.99 14.03 33.68
CA ILE A 297 -9.79 12.59 33.59
C ILE A 297 -10.62 11.90 34.69
N VAL A 298 -11.50 11.00 34.26
CA VAL A 298 -12.31 10.17 35.16
C VAL A 298 -12.15 8.71 34.75
N LEU A 299 -11.56 7.92 35.64
CA LEU A 299 -11.47 6.46 35.53
C LEU A 299 -12.34 5.81 36.61
N SER A 300 -13.25 4.94 36.20
CA SER A 300 -14.05 4.08 37.08
C SER A 300 -13.82 2.63 36.72
N VAL A 301 -13.62 1.77 37.72
CA VAL A 301 -13.44 0.32 37.56
C VAL A 301 -14.49 -0.40 38.40
N THR A 302 -15.19 -1.35 37.81
CA THR A 302 -16.29 -2.10 38.44
C THR A 302 -16.10 -3.60 38.29
N ASP A 303 -16.70 -4.37 39.20
CA ASP A 303 -16.73 -5.82 39.07
C ASP A 303 -17.83 -6.21 38.08
N ALA A 304 -17.49 -7.00 37.07
CA ALA A 304 -18.44 -7.45 36.05
C ALA A 304 -19.72 -8.09 36.62
N LYS A 305 -19.64 -8.71 37.80
CA LYS A 305 -20.76 -9.39 38.46
C LYS A 305 -21.85 -8.45 38.98
N ILE A 306 -21.54 -7.17 39.20
CA ILE A 306 -22.49 -6.19 39.72
C ILE A 306 -22.98 -5.20 38.66
N ASP A 307 -22.38 -5.22 37.48
CA ASP A 307 -22.79 -4.41 36.34
C ASP A 307 -24.02 -5.00 35.63
N ALA A 308 -24.61 -4.22 34.73
CA ALA A 308 -25.73 -4.67 33.92
C ALA A 308 -25.35 -5.93 33.12
N PRO A 309 -26.29 -6.89 32.93
CA PRO A 309 -26.04 -8.04 32.05
C PRO A 309 -25.74 -7.58 30.62
N ALA A 310 -25.08 -8.45 29.85
CA ALA A 310 -24.79 -8.20 28.44
C ALA A 310 -26.07 -7.87 27.64
N GLU A 311 -26.00 -6.86 26.78
CA GLU A 311 -27.02 -6.60 25.77
C GLU A 311 -26.96 -7.68 24.68
N GLU A 312 -28.11 -8.05 24.10
CA GLU A 312 -28.10 -8.91 22.92
C GLU A 312 -27.45 -8.18 21.73
N ARG A 313 -26.55 -8.87 21.01
CA ARG A 313 -25.92 -8.34 19.81
C ARG A 313 -26.95 -8.27 18.67
N PRO A 314 -27.17 -7.10 18.04
CA PRO A 314 -28.11 -6.98 16.93
C PRO A 314 -27.56 -7.69 15.68
N ILE A 315 -28.46 -8.24 14.87
CA ILE A 315 -28.12 -8.76 13.55
C ILE A 315 -27.77 -7.59 12.62
N THR A 316 -26.62 -7.70 11.96
CA THR A 316 -26.18 -6.81 10.88
C THR A 316 -26.55 -7.44 9.54
N TYR A 317 -27.21 -6.67 8.68
CA TYR A 317 -27.57 -7.13 7.34
C TYR A 317 -26.55 -6.60 6.32
N VAL A 318 -26.04 -7.51 5.48
CA VAL A 318 -25.10 -7.21 4.39
C VAL A 318 -25.85 -7.34 3.06
N ASP A 319 -25.77 -6.32 2.21
CA ASP A 319 -26.43 -6.37 0.91
C ASP A 319 -25.71 -7.30 -0.08
N PRO A 320 -26.43 -8.18 -0.80
CA PRO A 320 -25.87 -8.96 -1.89
C PRO A 320 -25.30 -8.12 -3.04
N ASP A 321 -23.99 -8.23 -3.25
CA ASP A 321 -23.24 -7.61 -4.35
C ASP A 321 -22.72 -8.68 -5.31
N TYR A 322 -23.24 -8.66 -6.54
CA TYR A 322 -22.98 -9.65 -7.59
C TYR A 322 -22.68 -8.91 -8.89
N LYS A 323 -21.53 -9.18 -9.49
CA LYS A 323 -21.04 -8.42 -10.64
C LYS A 323 -20.32 -9.31 -11.65
N VAL A 324 -20.40 -8.90 -12.92
CA VAL A 324 -19.53 -9.39 -13.98
C VAL A 324 -18.31 -8.46 -14.01
N VAL A 325 -17.12 -9.02 -13.92
CA VAL A 325 -15.85 -8.27 -13.81
C VAL A 325 -15.07 -8.18 -15.12
N SER A 326 -15.40 -9.04 -16.10
CA SER A 326 -14.92 -8.94 -17.48
C SER A 326 -15.47 -7.68 -18.19
N ALA A 327 -14.77 -7.17 -19.22
CA ALA A 327 -15.12 -5.90 -19.87
C ALA A 327 -16.41 -5.95 -20.72
N PRO A 328 -17.18 -4.84 -20.87
CA PRO A 328 -18.41 -4.82 -21.68
C PRO A 328 -18.12 -4.68 -23.18
N TYR A 329 -16.86 -4.83 -23.59
CA TYR A 329 -16.36 -4.70 -24.94
C TYR A 329 -15.39 -5.84 -25.22
N ALA A 330 -15.23 -6.20 -26.49
CA ALA A 330 -14.25 -7.18 -26.92
C ALA A 330 -13.67 -6.79 -28.29
N ASN A 331 -12.38 -7.08 -28.50
CA ASN A 331 -11.70 -6.96 -29.79
C ASN A 331 -11.41 -8.33 -30.44
N SER A 332 -11.81 -9.43 -29.79
CA SER A 332 -11.68 -10.81 -30.27
C SER A 332 -12.98 -11.58 -30.14
N GLU A 333 -13.17 -12.59 -31.00
CA GLU A 333 -14.32 -13.49 -30.95
C GLU A 333 -14.33 -14.34 -29.67
N LEU A 334 -13.16 -14.85 -29.27
CA LEU A 334 -12.97 -15.55 -28.01
C LEU A 334 -12.99 -14.54 -26.87
N TYR A 335 -13.90 -14.72 -25.92
CA TYR A 335 -14.13 -13.82 -24.80
C TYR A 335 -14.15 -14.59 -23.48
N MET A 336 -13.43 -14.09 -22.48
CA MET A 336 -13.46 -14.61 -21.12
C MET A 336 -14.55 -13.89 -20.32
N PHE A 337 -15.64 -14.58 -20.01
CA PHE A 337 -16.65 -14.08 -19.09
C PHE A 337 -16.21 -14.36 -17.66
N GLU A 338 -16.19 -13.34 -16.80
CA GLU A 338 -15.79 -13.49 -15.39
C GLU A 338 -16.85 -12.92 -14.44
N TYR A 339 -17.18 -13.67 -13.40
CA TYR A 339 -18.14 -13.30 -12.35
C TYR A 339 -17.49 -13.30 -10.96
N SER A 340 -17.91 -12.36 -10.10
CA SER A 340 -17.56 -12.34 -8.68
C SER A 340 -18.76 -11.85 -7.84
N GLY A 341 -18.85 -12.33 -6.59
CA GLY A 341 -19.90 -11.98 -5.65
C GLY A 341 -19.46 -12.02 -4.19
N ASN A 342 -20.23 -11.41 -3.29
CA ASN A 342 -19.95 -11.37 -1.84
C ASN A 342 -20.69 -12.45 -1.02
N ALA A 343 -21.22 -13.48 -1.68
CA ALA A 343 -21.92 -14.56 -1.03
C ALA A 343 -21.69 -15.89 -1.73
N ASP A 344 -21.59 -16.96 -0.94
CA ASP A 344 -21.63 -18.31 -1.45
C ASP A 344 -23.00 -18.61 -2.04
N GLY A 345 -23.04 -19.38 -3.13
CA GLY A 345 -24.29 -19.66 -3.81
C GLY A 345 -24.13 -20.43 -5.11
N TYR A 346 -25.17 -20.36 -5.93
CA TYR A 346 -25.25 -21.01 -7.24
C TYR A 346 -25.41 -19.97 -8.33
N LEU A 347 -24.48 -19.98 -9.30
CA LEU A 347 -24.45 -19.13 -10.48
C LEU A 347 -24.99 -19.88 -11.70
N THR A 348 -25.90 -19.25 -12.44
CA THR A 348 -26.30 -19.68 -13.78
C THR A 348 -26.14 -18.51 -14.74
N VAL A 349 -25.45 -18.76 -15.87
CA VAL A 349 -25.25 -17.78 -16.93
C VAL A 349 -25.68 -18.38 -18.25
N THR A 350 -26.62 -17.72 -18.93
CA THR A 350 -27.12 -18.15 -20.25
C THR A 350 -26.83 -17.07 -21.29
N ASN A 351 -26.21 -17.45 -22.40
CA ASN A 351 -25.94 -16.52 -23.50
C ASN A 351 -27.19 -16.27 -24.37
N SER A 352 -27.09 -15.34 -25.32
CA SER A 352 -28.19 -14.96 -26.22
C SER A 352 -28.69 -16.09 -27.13
N TYR A 353 -27.96 -17.21 -27.24
CA TYR A 353 -28.33 -18.38 -28.03
C TYR A 353 -29.06 -19.46 -27.20
N GLY A 354 -29.24 -19.22 -25.90
CA GLY A 354 -29.88 -20.16 -24.98
C GLY A 354 -28.94 -21.25 -24.45
N GLU A 355 -27.64 -21.15 -24.70
CA GLU A 355 -26.63 -22.01 -24.11
C GLU A 355 -26.31 -21.55 -22.69
N LYS A 356 -26.30 -22.49 -21.75
CA LYS A 356 -25.88 -22.25 -20.38
C LYS A 356 -24.35 -22.39 -20.30
N LEU A 357 -23.68 -21.28 -20.08
CA LEU A 357 -22.23 -21.24 -19.86
C LEU A 357 -21.89 -21.73 -18.44
N PHE A 358 -22.70 -21.31 -17.46
CA PHE A 358 -22.74 -21.90 -16.14
C PHE A 358 -24.15 -22.42 -15.88
N ASP A 359 -24.27 -23.59 -15.24
CA ASP A 359 -25.54 -24.19 -14.84
C ASP A 359 -25.44 -24.63 -13.37
N GLU A 360 -26.10 -23.88 -12.48
CA GLU A 360 -26.05 -24.09 -11.02
C GLU A 360 -24.61 -24.30 -10.49
N GLN A 361 -23.65 -23.53 -11.01
CA GLN A 361 -22.25 -23.58 -10.60
C GLN A 361 -22.11 -23.03 -9.18
N GLU A 362 -21.53 -23.82 -8.27
CA GLU A 362 -21.14 -23.32 -6.94
C GLU A 362 -20.14 -22.18 -7.08
N VAL A 363 -20.40 -21.08 -6.37
CA VAL A 363 -19.52 -19.92 -6.27
C VAL A 363 -19.27 -19.59 -4.81
N VAL A 364 -18.08 -19.10 -4.52
CA VAL A 364 -17.62 -18.73 -3.17
C VAL A 364 -17.47 -17.21 -3.10
N ALA A 365 -17.87 -16.62 -1.98
CA ALA A 365 -17.74 -15.19 -1.72
C ALA A 365 -16.29 -14.71 -1.91
N GLY A 366 -16.13 -13.62 -2.65
CA GLY A 366 -14.82 -13.01 -2.95
C GLY A 366 -14.04 -13.69 -4.07
N GLU A 367 -14.37 -14.93 -4.43
CA GLU A 367 -13.70 -15.62 -5.54
C GLU A 367 -14.23 -15.16 -6.90
N THR A 368 -13.39 -15.30 -7.94
CA THR A 368 -13.78 -15.05 -9.33
C THR A 368 -13.85 -16.37 -10.09
N VAL A 369 -14.97 -16.64 -10.75
CA VAL A 369 -15.12 -17.76 -11.68
C VAL A 369 -15.20 -17.26 -13.11
N GLY A 370 -14.57 -17.98 -14.04
CA GLY A 370 -14.47 -17.58 -15.44
C GLY A 370 -14.74 -18.71 -16.42
N ILE A 371 -15.28 -18.37 -17.59
CA ILE A 371 -15.46 -19.30 -18.71
C ILE A 371 -15.26 -18.61 -20.06
N GLU A 372 -14.57 -19.31 -20.97
CA GLU A 372 -14.42 -18.87 -22.35
C GLU A 372 -15.71 -19.10 -23.15
N THR A 373 -16.07 -18.13 -23.99
CA THR A 373 -17.20 -18.22 -24.91
C THR A 373 -16.92 -17.49 -26.21
N LEU A 374 -17.68 -17.79 -27.26
CA LEU A 374 -17.55 -17.16 -28.57
C LEU A 374 -18.62 -16.09 -28.76
N LEU A 375 -18.19 -14.87 -29.06
CA LEU A 375 -19.06 -13.75 -29.38
C LEU A 375 -19.39 -13.74 -30.88
N LYS A 376 -20.55 -13.19 -31.25
CA LYS A 376 -20.81 -12.80 -32.64
C LYS A 376 -20.67 -11.30 -32.79
N ASP A 377 -20.37 -10.84 -33.99
CA ASP A 377 -20.34 -9.42 -34.30
C ASP A 377 -21.64 -8.72 -33.83
N GLY A 378 -21.49 -7.59 -33.15
CA GLY A 378 -22.56 -6.83 -32.51
C GLY A 378 -22.70 -7.06 -31.00
N ILE A 379 -23.92 -6.91 -30.50
CA ILE A 379 -24.25 -6.99 -29.06
C ILE A 379 -24.57 -8.45 -28.69
N ASN A 380 -23.82 -8.99 -27.74
CA ASN A 380 -24.03 -10.31 -27.15
C ASN A 380 -24.54 -10.15 -25.73
N SER A 381 -25.73 -10.70 -25.44
CA SER A 381 -26.36 -10.58 -24.12
C SER A 381 -26.21 -11.87 -23.31
N PHE A 382 -25.96 -11.71 -22.01
CA PHE A 382 -25.86 -12.77 -21.01
C PHE A 382 -26.91 -12.53 -19.93
N LYS A 383 -27.75 -13.52 -19.67
CA LYS A 383 -28.64 -13.54 -18.50
C LYS A 383 -27.89 -14.20 -17.35
N VAL A 384 -27.71 -13.47 -16.26
CA VAL A 384 -27.03 -13.93 -15.04
C VAL A 384 -28.07 -14.11 -13.93
N SER A 385 -28.01 -15.25 -13.26
CA SER A 385 -28.87 -15.60 -12.13
C SER A 385 -28.01 -16.14 -11.00
N VAL A 386 -28.15 -15.57 -9.81
CA VAL A 386 -27.39 -15.95 -8.62
C VAL A 386 -28.36 -16.23 -7.48
N THR A 387 -28.25 -17.40 -6.86
CA THR A 387 -29.02 -17.77 -5.67
C THR A 387 -28.06 -18.02 -4.52
N PRO A 388 -28.09 -17.22 -3.45
CA PRO A 388 -27.24 -17.43 -2.28
C PRO A 388 -27.60 -18.73 -1.55
N LEU A 389 -26.65 -19.33 -0.84
CA LEU A 389 -26.97 -20.43 0.10
C LEU A 389 -27.81 -19.90 1.27
N GLU A 390 -28.92 -20.56 1.60
CA GLU A 390 -29.86 -20.12 2.65
C GLU A 390 -29.21 -19.96 4.04
N ASP A 391 -28.13 -20.69 4.30
CA ASP A 391 -27.37 -20.70 5.55
C ASP A 391 -26.03 -19.94 5.47
N TYR A 392 -25.74 -19.26 4.36
CA TYR A 392 -24.53 -18.45 4.24
C TYR A 392 -24.53 -17.29 5.25
N LEU A 393 -23.42 -17.18 6.00
CA LEU A 393 -23.16 -16.11 6.97
C LEU A 393 -21.93 -15.33 6.49
N PRO A 394 -22.07 -14.02 6.16
CA PRO A 394 -20.91 -13.18 5.83
C PRO A 394 -19.85 -13.22 6.93
N ASP A 395 -18.59 -13.42 6.53
CA ASP A 395 -17.43 -13.55 7.42
C ASP A 395 -17.53 -14.68 8.47
N ASP A 396 -18.41 -15.67 8.24
CA ASP A 396 -18.74 -16.74 9.20
C ASP A 396 -19.23 -16.20 10.57
N ASP A 397 -19.88 -15.03 10.58
CA ASP A 397 -20.39 -14.36 11.77
C ASP A 397 -21.90 -14.62 11.94
N GLU A 398 -22.30 -15.32 13.02
CA GLU A 398 -23.72 -15.62 13.31
C GLU A 398 -24.61 -14.38 13.50
N TYR A 399 -24.00 -13.20 13.71
CA TYR A 399 -24.69 -11.92 13.80
C TYR A 399 -24.63 -11.11 12.51
N LYS A 400 -24.16 -11.70 11.41
CA LYS A 400 -24.25 -11.14 10.06
C LYS A 400 -25.13 -12.05 9.20
N CYS A 401 -26.10 -11.47 8.53
CA CYS A 401 -26.92 -12.16 7.54
C CYS A 401 -26.94 -11.36 6.24
N LEU A 402 -27.20 -12.02 5.11
CA LEU A 402 -27.54 -11.26 3.91
C LEU A 402 -28.90 -10.57 4.10
N SER A 403 -29.04 -9.37 3.54
CA SER A 403 -30.33 -8.66 3.52
C SER A 403 -31.38 -9.38 2.66
N SER A 404 -30.95 -10.27 1.76
CA SER A 404 -31.81 -11.15 0.97
C SER A 404 -31.07 -12.43 0.55
N TYR A 405 -31.77 -13.56 0.58
CA TYR A 405 -31.33 -14.87 0.06
C TYR A 405 -32.12 -15.28 -1.20
N GLU A 406 -32.93 -14.36 -1.74
CA GLU A 406 -33.71 -14.62 -2.96
C GLU A 406 -32.79 -14.60 -4.19
N THR A 407 -33.17 -15.33 -5.24
CA THR A 407 -32.44 -15.31 -6.51
C THR A 407 -32.42 -13.90 -7.11
N LYS A 408 -31.21 -13.40 -7.40
CA LYS A 408 -31.00 -12.13 -8.11
C LYS A 408 -30.70 -12.41 -9.58
N GLU A 409 -31.52 -11.85 -10.48
CA GLU A 409 -31.30 -11.91 -11.92
C GLU A 409 -30.92 -10.54 -12.48
N PHE A 410 -29.95 -10.51 -13.39
CA PHE A 410 -29.59 -9.31 -14.15
C PHE A 410 -29.06 -9.69 -15.54
N ASN A 411 -29.03 -8.72 -16.45
CA ASN A 411 -28.47 -8.89 -17.79
C ASN A 411 -27.13 -8.17 -17.89
N TYR A 412 -26.20 -8.79 -18.59
CA TYR A 412 -24.91 -8.22 -18.96
C TYR A 412 -24.77 -8.27 -20.48
N ALA A 413 -24.19 -7.24 -21.09
CA ALA A 413 -24.05 -7.17 -22.54
C ALA A 413 -22.60 -6.83 -22.92
N VAL A 414 -22.09 -7.54 -23.92
CA VAL A 414 -20.76 -7.32 -24.49
C VAL A 414 -20.92 -6.89 -25.94
N LYS A 415 -20.32 -5.75 -26.30
CA LYS A 415 -20.23 -5.31 -27.69
C LYS A 415 -18.92 -5.81 -28.28
N TYR A 416 -19.01 -6.73 -29.25
CA TYR A 416 -17.88 -7.18 -30.06
C TYR A 416 -18.04 -6.59 -31.45
N GLU A 417 -17.11 -5.74 -31.86
CA GLU A 417 -17.12 -5.11 -33.18
C GLU A 417 -15.69 -4.75 -33.60
N SER A 418 -15.56 -4.39 -34.86
CA SER A 418 -14.33 -3.84 -35.44
C SER A 418 -14.57 -2.44 -35.97
N ILE A 419 -13.59 -1.55 -35.80
CA ILE A 419 -13.66 -0.20 -36.37
C ILE A 419 -13.60 -0.25 -37.90
N ASN A 420 -12.62 -0.99 -38.41
CA ASN A 420 -12.46 -1.33 -39.82
C ASN A 420 -11.64 -2.62 -39.97
N GLU A 421 -11.45 -3.05 -41.22
CA GLU A 421 -10.64 -4.24 -41.56
C GLU A 421 -9.24 -3.86 -42.10
N ASP A 422 -8.86 -2.58 -42.03
CA ASP A 422 -7.55 -2.12 -42.48
C ASP A 422 -6.49 -2.36 -41.41
N GLU A 423 -5.21 -2.38 -41.81
CA GLU A 423 -4.09 -2.48 -40.85
C GLU A 423 -3.98 -1.25 -39.92
N LYS A 424 -4.63 -0.13 -40.28
CA LYS A 424 -4.50 1.16 -39.61
C LYS A 424 -5.85 1.74 -39.24
N ILE A 425 -5.91 2.31 -38.04
CA ILE A 425 -7.05 3.07 -37.50
C ILE A 425 -6.57 4.48 -37.22
N TYR A 426 -7.09 5.48 -37.92
CA TYR A 426 -6.69 6.88 -37.74
C TYR A 426 -7.54 7.54 -36.64
N VAL A 427 -6.86 8.18 -35.70
CA VAL A 427 -7.43 8.91 -34.56
C VAL A 427 -6.97 10.36 -34.59
N SER A 428 -7.89 11.31 -34.38
CA SER A 428 -7.57 12.74 -34.28
C SER A 428 -8.28 13.37 -33.08
N ALA A 429 -7.86 14.57 -32.68
CA ALA A 429 -8.49 15.31 -31.58
C ALA A 429 -9.97 15.65 -31.85
N ASN A 430 -10.38 15.70 -33.12
CA ASN A 430 -11.77 15.92 -33.55
C ASN A 430 -12.45 14.64 -34.04
N GLY A 431 -11.83 13.48 -33.85
CA GLY A 431 -12.42 12.19 -34.18
C GLY A 431 -13.70 11.95 -33.39
N THR A 432 -14.58 11.09 -33.89
CA THR A 432 -15.86 10.78 -33.24
C THR A 432 -16.06 9.29 -33.10
N ALA A 433 -16.91 8.85 -32.17
CA ALA A 433 -17.25 7.44 -31.99
C ALA A 433 -17.87 6.78 -33.25
N ASP A 434 -18.46 7.58 -34.14
CA ASP A 434 -19.05 7.12 -35.41
C ASP A 434 -18.04 7.13 -36.58
N GLY A 435 -16.79 7.57 -36.36
CA GLY A 435 -15.73 7.55 -37.36
C GLY A 435 -15.33 6.11 -37.72
N ASP A 436 -15.09 5.84 -39.01
CA ASP A 436 -14.68 4.50 -39.47
C ASP A 436 -13.15 4.27 -39.36
N GLY A 437 -12.43 5.25 -38.81
CA GLY A 437 -10.99 5.17 -38.60
C GLY A 437 -10.18 5.26 -39.89
N SER A 438 -10.76 5.74 -41.00
CA SER A 438 -10.01 6.07 -42.23
C SER A 438 -9.54 7.54 -42.22
N LYS A 439 -8.58 7.88 -43.09
CA LYS A 439 -8.13 9.29 -43.23
C LYS A 439 -9.27 10.19 -43.70
N GLY A 440 -9.56 11.24 -42.95
CA GLY A 440 -10.67 12.17 -43.16
C GLY A 440 -12.00 11.73 -42.53
N ASN A 441 -12.03 10.57 -41.87
CA ASN A 441 -13.15 10.11 -41.04
C ASN A 441 -12.61 9.40 -39.78
N GLU A 442 -11.70 10.09 -39.09
CA GLU A 442 -10.99 9.59 -37.93
C GLU A 442 -11.96 9.26 -36.78
N VAL A 443 -11.65 8.17 -36.08
CA VAL A 443 -12.39 7.75 -34.88
C VAL A 443 -11.82 8.45 -33.64
N ASP A 444 -12.60 8.57 -32.56
CA ASP A 444 -12.06 9.04 -31.29
C ASP A 444 -11.17 7.99 -30.59
N ILE A 445 -10.32 8.46 -29.66
CA ILE A 445 -9.40 7.61 -28.92
C ILE A 445 -10.14 6.57 -28.05
N TYR A 446 -11.29 6.91 -27.48
CA TYR A 446 -12.05 6.04 -26.57
C TYR A 446 -12.63 4.81 -27.28
N SER A 447 -13.02 4.96 -28.53
CA SER A 447 -13.54 3.89 -29.37
C SER A 447 -12.38 3.07 -29.94
N ALA A 448 -11.29 3.72 -30.36
CA ALA A 448 -10.08 3.07 -30.85
C ALA A 448 -9.53 2.04 -29.87
N VAL A 449 -9.37 2.42 -28.59
CA VAL A 449 -8.79 1.54 -27.55
C VAL A 449 -9.71 0.41 -27.10
N LYS A 450 -10.99 0.40 -27.51
CA LYS A 450 -11.95 -0.69 -27.18
C LYS A 450 -11.99 -1.78 -28.24
N TYR A 451 -11.69 -1.45 -29.50
CA TYR A 451 -12.03 -2.30 -30.64
C TYR A 451 -10.90 -2.55 -31.64
N ALA A 452 -9.70 -1.98 -31.43
CA ALA A 452 -8.54 -2.35 -32.22
C ALA A 452 -8.24 -3.85 -32.07
N LYS A 453 -8.19 -4.57 -33.19
CA LYS A 453 -7.87 -6.00 -33.26
C LYS A 453 -6.36 -6.22 -33.14
N PRO A 454 -5.91 -7.41 -32.67
CA PRO A 454 -4.51 -7.81 -32.74
C PRO A 454 -3.87 -7.52 -34.11
N GLY A 455 -2.66 -6.94 -34.10
CA GLY A 455 -1.91 -6.56 -35.29
C GLY A 455 -2.27 -5.19 -35.90
N GLN A 456 -3.36 -4.55 -35.48
CA GLN A 456 -3.70 -3.20 -35.99
C GLN A 456 -2.82 -2.12 -35.35
N THR A 457 -2.64 -1.02 -36.10
CA THR A 457 -1.99 0.20 -35.61
C THR A 457 -3.01 1.33 -35.51
N ILE A 458 -3.26 1.81 -34.30
CA ILE A 458 -3.91 3.10 -34.04
C ILE A 458 -2.89 4.19 -34.33
N VAL A 459 -3.11 4.94 -35.41
CA VAL A 459 -2.30 6.08 -35.83
C VAL A 459 -2.94 7.36 -35.29
N ILE A 460 -2.26 8.01 -34.34
CA ILE A 460 -2.75 9.21 -33.68
C ILE A 460 -2.15 10.43 -34.37
N GLU A 461 -2.99 11.34 -34.85
CA GLU A 461 -2.53 12.62 -35.39
C GLU A 461 -1.82 13.44 -34.29
N ALA A 462 -0.65 14.00 -34.60
CA ALA A 462 0.02 14.92 -33.68
C ALA A 462 -0.83 16.15 -33.38
N GLY A 463 -0.84 16.59 -32.13
CA GLY A 463 -1.65 17.72 -31.67
C GLY A 463 -2.11 17.57 -30.22
N ASP A 464 -2.92 18.54 -29.77
CA ASP A 464 -3.43 18.59 -28.41
C ASP A 464 -4.82 17.94 -28.32
N TYR A 465 -5.00 17.06 -27.34
CA TYR A 465 -6.21 16.31 -27.02
C TYR A 465 -6.66 16.70 -25.62
N SER A 466 -7.70 17.55 -25.55
CA SER A 466 -8.29 17.97 -24.27
C SER A 466 -9.38 16.99 -23.83
N LEU A 467 -9.09 16.18 -22.82
CA LEU A 467 -9.95 15.11 -22.31
C LEU A 467 -10.42 15.38 -20.87
N ASN A 468 -11.60 14.88 -20.53
CA ASN A 468 -12.19 14.95 -19.19
C ASN A 468 -12.61 13.56 -18.67
N GLU A 469 -12.28 12.52 -19.42
CA GLU A 469 -12.55 11.12 -19.09
C GLU A 469 -11.26 10.31 -19.29
N THR A 470 -11.09 9.28 -18.46
CA THR A 470 -9.92 8.40 -18.48
C THR A 470 -9.94 7.51 -19.71
N VAL A 471 -8.83 7.39 -20.43
CA VAL A 471 -8.71 6.47 -21.58
C VAL A 471 -8.28 5.10 -21.07
N THR A 472 -9.15 4.09 -21.21
CA THR A 472 -8.91 2.75 -20.69
C THR A 472 -8.85 1.71 -21.81
N VAL A 473 -7.71 1.05 -21.95
CA VAL A 473 -7.60 -0.27 -22.61
C VAL A 473 -8.00 -1.30 -21.55
N TYR A 474 -9.19 -1.86 -21.67
CA TYR A 474 -9.71 -2.81 -20.68
C TYR A 474 -9.00 -4.17 -20.77
N ARG A 475 -8.95 -4.89 -19.65
CA ARG A 475 -8.54 -6.31 -19.61
C ARG A 475 -9.33 -7.12 -20.64
N GLY A 476 -8.63 -7.92 -21.43
CA GLY A 476 -9.20 -8.71 -22.52
C GLY A 476 -9.25 -7.99 -23.85
N ILE A 477 -8.97 -6.68 -23.91
CA ILE A 477 -8.69 -5.99 -25.18
C ILE A 477 -7.19 -6.12 -25.45
N ASN A 478 -6.81 -7.28 -25.98
CA ASN A 478 -5.42 -7.71 -26.06
C ASN A 478 -4.93 -7.72 -27.50
N GLY A 479 -3.64 -7.45 -27.69
CA GLY A 479 -2.90 -7.97 -28.84
C GLY A 479 -2.48 -9.42 -28.59
N THR A 480 -1.52 -9.89 -29.38
CA THR A 480 -0.82 -11.15 -29.11
C THR A 480 0.69 -10.94 -29.23
N GLU A 481 1.50 -11.91 -28.79
CA GLU A 481 2.95 -11.87 -28.96
C GLU A 481 3.37 -11.71 -30.44
N SER A 482 2.66 -12.38 -31.36
CA SER A 482 2.93 -12.28 -32.80
C SER A 482 2.33 -11.04 -33.46
N ASP A 483 1.21 -10.54 -32.91
CA ASP A 483 0.40 -9.48 -33.48
C ASP A 483 0.01 -8.46 -32.39
N PRO A 484 0.98 -7.70 -31.86
CA PRO A 484 0.70 -6.68 -30.85
C PRO A 484 -0.18 -5.57 -31.43
N ILE A 485 -0.94 -4.90 -30.57
CA ILE A 485 -1.68 -3.69 -30.97
C ILE A 485 -0.77 -2.48 -30.77
N ASN A 486 -0.63 -1.67 -31.81
CA ASN A 486 0.23 -0.50 -31.78
C ASN A 486 -0.61 0.77 -31.62
N LEU A 487 -0.22 1.67 -30.74
CA LEU A 487 -0.79 3.01 -30.57
C LEU A 487 0.34 4.03 -30.72
N ILE A 488 0.39 4.70 -31.88
CA ILE A 488 1.57 5.45 -32.32
C ILE A 488 1.15 6.83 -32.81
N ALA A 489 1.79 7.88 -32.27
CA ALA A 489 1.66 9.23 -32.81
C ALA A 489 2.38 9.38 -34.16
N ASP A 490 1.74 10.05 -35.13
CA ASP A 490 2.27 10.34 -36.47
C ASP A 490 2.40 11.85 -36.69
N GLY A 491 3.50 12.26 -37.33
CA GLY A 491 3.78 13.67 -37.64
C GLY A 491 4.24 14.54 -36.47
N GLY A 492 4.52 13.97 -35.29
CA GLY A 492 4.91 14.68 -34.07
C GLY A 492 4.46 13.94 -32.81
N ARG A 493 4.28 14.67 -31.70
CA ARG A 493 3.73 14.13 -30.46
C ARG A 493 2.22 14.38 -30.38
N ALA A 494 1.49 13.45 -29.77
CA ALA A 494 0.09 13.64 -29.41
C ALA A 494 -0.01 13.93 -27.91
N VAL A 495 -0.46 15.13 -27.54
CA VAL A 495 -0.48 15.61 -26.15
C VAL A 495 -1.87 15.45 -25.57
N PHE A 496 -2.04 14.52 -24.63
CA PHE A 496 -3.30 14.30 -23.93
C PHE A 496 -3.32 15.06 -22.61
N ASP A 497 -4.13 16.13 -22.55
CA ASP A 497 -4.40 16.93 -21.36
C ASP A 497 -5.71 16.47 -20.71
N PHE A 498 -5.64 15.95 -19.49
CA PHE A 498 -6.78 15.41 -18.74
C PHE A 498 -7.48 16.44 -17.83
N ASN A 499 -7.18 17.73 -18.02
CA ASN A 499 -7.83 18.90 -17.43
C ASN A 499 -7.91 18.92 -15.89
N ARG A 500 -7.10 18.11 -15.21
CA ARG A 500 -7.09 17.87 -13.76
C ARG A 500 -8.41 17.28 -13.22
N GLU A 501 -9.18 16.59 -14.06
CA GLU A 501 -10.50 16.06 -13.70
C GLU A 501 -10.50 14.54 -13.48
N CYS A 502 -9.68 13.80 -14.23
CA CYS A 502 -9.69 12.33 -14.24
C CYS A 502 -8.28 11.73 -14.18
N ALA A 503 -8.16 10.40 -14.08
CA ALA A 503 -6.88 9.74 -14.35
C ALA A 503 -6.58 9.81 -15.85
N GLY A 504 -5.31 9.69 -16.25
CA GLY A 504 -4.96 9.74 -17.66
C GLY A 504 -5.28 8.44 -18.41
N PHE A 505 -4.25 7.61 -18.65
CA PHE A 505 -4.41 6.31 -19.32
C PHE A 505 -4.40 5.14 -18.33
N ILE A 506 -5.21 4.12 -18.63
CA ILE A 506 -5.12 2.80 -18.00
C ILE A 506 -4.92 1.74 -19.09
N PHE A 507 -3.79 1.05 -19.07
CA PHE A 507 -3.46 -0.05 -19.97
C PHE A 507 -3.61 -1.39 -19.25
N ALA A 508 -4.84 -1.92 -19.19
CA ALA A 508 -5.16 -3.21 -18.55
C ALA A 508 -5.19 -4.40 -19.53
N GLY A 509 -5.14 -4.14 -20.84
CA GLY A 509 -4.95 -5.16 -21.87
C GLY A 509 -3.48 -5.58 -22.02
N ASP A 510 -3.27 -6.71 -22.68
CA ASP A 510 -1.95 -7.31 -22.90
C ASP A 510 -1.43 -7.05 -24.33
N TYR A 511 -0.10 -7.08 -24.50
CA TYR A 511 0.58 -6.96 -25.81
C TYR A 511 0.27 -5.67 -26.58
N TRP A 512 0.28 -4.54 -25.88
CA TRP A 512 0.19 -3.21 -26.48
C TRP A 512 1.57 -2.56 -26.62
N HIS A 513 1.82 -1.87 -27.73
CA HIS A 513 2.97 -0.99 -27.91
C HIS A 513 2.50 0.45 -28.09
N ILE A 514 2.86 1.31 -27.13
CA ILE A 514 2.47 2.72 -27.07
C ILE A 514 3.69 3.56 -27.37
N LYS A 515 3.57 4.51 -28.31
CA LYS A 515 4.70 5.37 -28.70
C LYS A 515 4.32 6.81 -29.05
N GLY A 516 5.11 7.75 -28.53
CA GLY A 516 5.10 9.16 -28.94
C GLY A 516 3.95 10.00 -28.40
N ILE A 517 3.34 9.59 -27.29
CA ILE A 517 2.24 10.33 -26.63
C ILE A 517 2.73 11.05 -25.38
N ASP A 518 2.07 12.15 -25.03
CA ASP A 518 2.19 12.81 -23.72
C ASP A 518 0.91 12.60 -22.91
N CYS A 519 1.07 12.41 -21.60
CA CYS A 519 -0.02 12.40 -20.63
C CYS A 519 0.24 13.50 -19.59
N THR A 520 -0.62 14.50 -19.56
CA THR A 520 -0.49 15.63 -18.63
C THR A 520 -1.79 15.97 -17.92
N HIS A 521 -1.66 16.63 -16.78
CA HIS A 521 -2.77 17.19 -16.02
C HIS A 521 -3.84 16.16 -15.64
N SER A 522 -3.48 14.98 -15.15
CA SER A 522 -4.45 14.14 -14.43
C SER A 522 -4.93 14.84 -13.14
N GLY A 523 -6.11 14.46 -12.65
CA GLY A 523 -6.70 15.01 -11.43
C GLY A 523 -5.92 14.71 -10.16
N ASN A 524 -6.13 15.51 -9.12
CA ASN A 524 -5.45 15.34 -7.83
C ASN A 524 -5.68 13.94 -7.24
N GLY A 525 -4.61 13.25 -6.84
CA GLY A 525 -4.63 11.86 -6.40
C GLY A 525 -4.92 10.84 -7.50
N LYS A 526 -4.88 11.25 -8.77
CA LYS A 526 -5.07 10.37 -9.95
C LYS A 526 -3.77 10.28 -10.75
N LYS A 527 -3.40 9.06 -11.12
CA LYS A 527 -2.17 8.77 -11.89
C LYS A 527 -2.26 9.36 -13.29
N GLY A 528 -1.10 9.69 -13.87
CA GLY A 528 -1.00 9.97 -15.30
C GLY A 528 -1.32 8.69 -16.09
N ILE A 529 -0.42 7.71 -16.04
CA ILE A 529 -0.57 6.43 -16.74
C ILE A 529 -0.48 5.29 -15.74
N GLN A 530 -1.43 4.36 -15.80
CA GLN A 530 -1.41 3.10 -15.08
C GLN A 530 -1.26 1.92 -16.06
N VAL A 531 -0.21 1.13 -15.89
CA VAL A 531 0.01 -0.12 -16.65
C VAL A 531 -0.39 -1.29 -15.76
N SER A 532 -1.40 -2.04 -16.19
CA SER A 532 -2.02 -3.12 -15.41
C SER A 532 -2.12 -4.45 -16.16
N GLY A 533 -1.93 -4.46 -17.47
CA GLY A 533 -1.79 -5.67 -18.27
C GLY A 533 -0.34 -6.16 -18.33
N ASN A 534 -0.13 -7.18 -19.16
CA ASN A 534 1.15 -7.86 -19.31
C ASN A 534 1.77 -7.62 -20.69
N SER A 535 3.09 -7.75 -20.76
CA SER A 535 3.82 -7.71 -22.03
C SER A 535 3.58 -6.42 -22.84
N ASN A 536 3.30 -5.31 -22.16
CA ASN A 536 3.12 -4.01 -22.81
C ASN A 536 4.46 -3.26 -22.92
N ILE A 537 4.59 -2.46 -23.96
CA ILE A 537 5.74 -1.60 -24.22
C ILE A 537 5.25 -0.16 -24.25
N LEU A 538 5.80 0.69 -23.39
CA LEU A 538 5.67 2.14 -23.48
C LEU A 538 7.03 2.68 -23.93
N GLU A 539 7.08 3.28 -25.11
CA GLU A 539 8.30 3.81 -25.72
C GLU A 539 8.16 5.31 -26.01
N ASP A 540 9.09 6.14 -25.55
CA ASP A 540 9.08 7.59 -25.85
C ASP A 540 7.76 8.28 -25.42
N VAL A 541 7.24 7.88 -24.26
CA VAL A 541 6.04 8.43 -23.63
C VAL A 541 6.43 9.42 -22.53
N TYR A 542 5.84 10.62 -22.53
CA TYR A 542 6.11 11.62 -21.50
C TYR A 542 4.92 11.80 -20.57
N ALA A 543 5.15 11.75 -19.26
CA ALA A 543 4.12 11.94 -18.25
C ALA A 543 4.52 13.08 -17.32
N TYR A 544 3.81 14.21 -17.37
CA TYR A 544 4.20 15.38 -16.59
C TYR A 544 3.03 16.16 -16.01
N GLU A 545 3.30 16.89 -14.93
CA GLU A 545 2.32 17.76 -14.26
C GLU A 545 1.00 17.07 -13.89
N ASN A 546 1.06 15.75 -13.69
CA ASN A 546 -0.06 14.92 -13.28
C ASN A 546 -0.32 15.05 -11.77
N GLY A 547 -1.57 14.87 -11.36
CA GLY A 547 -2.01 14.98 -9.97
C GLY A 547 -1.60 13.82 -9.05
N ASN A 548 -0.77 12.88 -9.52
CA ASN A 548 -0.17 11.75 -8.80
C ASN A 548 0.96 11.17 -9.69
N THR A 549 1.45 9.95 -9.41
CA THR A 549 2.54 9.31 -10.16
C THR A 549 2.36 9.42 -11.68
N GLY A 550 3.43 9.81 -12.38
CA GLY A 550 3.43 9.96 -13.84
C GLY A 550 3.13 8.64 -14.56
N ILE A 551 3.95 7.61 -14.33
CA ILE A 551 3.74 6.26 -14.88
C ILE A 551 3.86 5.22 -13.76
N GLN A 552 2.78 4.50 -13.47
CA GLN A 552 2.76 3.45 -12.45
C GLN A 552 2.37 2.09 -13.04
N ILE A 553 3.17 1.06 -12.76
CA ILE A 553 2.81 -0.34 -12.94
C ILE A 553 2.14 -0.82 -11.64
N SER A 554 0.89 -1.28 -11.72
CA SER A 554 0.16 -1.91 -10.61
C SER A 554 -1.14 -2.58 -11.09
N ARG A 555 -1.68 -3.53 -10.32
CA ARG A 555 -2.96 -4.24 -10.61
C ARG A 555 -4.10 -3.33 -11.07
N PHE A 556 -5.02 -3.86 -11.86
CA PHE A 556 -6.17 -3.12 -12.38
C PHE A 556 -7.30 -2.99 -11.36
N LEU A 557 -7.75 -4.11 -10.82
CA LEU A 557 -8.86 -4.19 -9.86
C LEU A 557 -8.34 -4.42 -8.44
N ILE A 558 -9.06 -3.90 -7.45
CA ILE A 558 -8.66 -3.98 -6.04
C ILE A 558 -8.61 -5.42 -5.49
N ASP A 559 -9.34 -6.34 -6.11
CA ASP A 559 -9.42 -7.75 -5.71
C ASP A 559 -8.52 -8.65 -6.59
N ASP A 560 -7.73 -8.09 -7.50
CA ASP A 560 -6.79 -8.87 -8.31
C ASP A 560 -5.68 -9.47 -7.42
N GLY A 561 -5.58 -10.80 -7.44
CA GLY A 561 -4.47 -11.58 -6.87
C GLY A 561 -3.20 -11.50 -7.69
N TYR A 562 -2.09 -12.04 -7.15
CA TYR A 562 -0.75 -11.97 -7.75
C TYR A 562 -0.72 -12.47 -9.20
N GLU A 563 -1.51 -13.50 -9.52
CA GLU A 563 -1.64 -14.07 -10.85
C GLU A 563 -2.23 -13.12 -11.91
N LYS A 564 -2.90 -12.04 -11.48
CA LYS A 564 -3.44 -10.97 -12.32
C LYS A 564 -2.63 -9.68 -12.25
N TRP A 565 -1.51 -9.66 -11.51
CA TRP A 565 -0.67 -8.47 -11.42
C TRP A 565 0.18 -8.29 -12.69
N PRO A 566 0.41 -7.04 -13.13
CA PRO A 566 1.13 -6.76 -14.37
C PRO A 566 2.56 -7.31 -14.33
N CYS A 567 2.94 -8.05 -15.36
CA CYS A 567 4.28 -8.63 -15.55
C CYS A 567 4.79 -8.41 -16.98
N ASP A 568 6.09 -8.61 -17.20
CA ASP A 568 6.74 -8.56 -18.52
C ASP A 568 6.59 -7.22 -19.27
N ASN A 569 6.31 -6.11 -18.57
CA ASN A 569 6.20 -4.80 -19.22
C ASN A 569 7.57 -4.14 -19.40
N LEU A 570 7.76 -3.43 -20.52
CA LEU A 570 8.93 -2.60 -20.80
C LEU A 570 8.52 -1.13 -20.91
N ILE A 571 9.04 -0.31 -19.99
CA ILE A 571 8.89 1.14 -20.02
C ILE A 571 10.24 1.72 -20.45
N THR A 572 10.32 2.25 -21.67
CA THR A 572 11.60 2.63 -22.27
C THR A 572 11.61 4.00 -22.91
N LYS A 573 12.72 4.73 -22.78
CA LYS A 573 12.90 6.08 -23.36
C LYS A 573 11.87 7.11 -22.88
N CYS A 574 11.16 6.81 -21.79
CA CYS A 574 10.12 7.67 -21.24
C CYS A 574 10.73 8.79 -20.39
N ILE A 575 9.95 9.87 -20.21
CA ILE A 575 10.31 11.01 -19.36
C ILE A 575 9.15 11.28 -18.41
N SER A 576 9.45 11.49 -17.13
CA SER A 576 8.43 11.81 -16.13
C SER A 576 8.85 12.93 -15.20
N TYR A 577 8.11 14.04 -15.16
CA TYR A 577 8.52 15.22 -14.39
C TYR A 577 7.37 16.10 -13.88
N GLY A 578 7.62 16.86 -12.82
CA GLY A 578 6.67 17.86 -12.33
C GLY A 578 5.35 17.28 -11.79
N ASN A 579 5.28 15.96 -11.59
CA ASN A 579 4.08 15.30 -11.09
C ASN A 579 3.92 15.61 -9.59
N ALA A 580 2.72 16.00 -9.16
CA ALA A 580 2.46 16.44 -7.81
C ALA A 580 1.00 16.20 -7.40
N ASP A 581 0.81 15.47 -6.29
CA ASP A 581 -0.45 15.43 -5.57
C ASP A 581 -0.46 16.54 -4.49
N SER A 582 -1.64 16.93 -4.02
CA SER A 582 -1.78 18.03 -3.05
C SER A 582 -1.09 17.80 -1.70
N GLY A 583 -0.80 16.55 -1.34
CA GLY A 583 -0.05 16.20 -0.14
C GLY A 583 1.46 16.20 -0.35
N TYR A 584 1.91 16.08 -1.61
CA TYR A 584 3.29 15.81 -2.01
C TYR A 584 3.83 14.52 -1.41
N GLU A 585 3.08 13.42 -1.51
CA GLU A 585 3.45 12.17 -0.82
C GLU A 585 3.40 10.93 -1.70
N ASP A 586 2.66 10.98 -2.80
CA ASP A 586 2.40 9.81 -3.63
C ASP A 586 2.87 10.02 -5.08
N ALA A 587 3.15 11.27 -5.48
CA ALA A 587 3.43 11.63 -6.86
C ALA A 587 4.90 11.43 -7.26
N ASP A 588 5.22 10.20 -7.65
CA ASP A 588 6.51 9.83 -8.23
C ASP A 588 6.62 10.15 -9.73
N GLY A 589 7.84 10.11 -10.26
CA GLY A 589 8.06 10.05 -11.70
C GLY A 589 7.57 8.71 -12.26
N PHE A 590 8.18 7.63 -11.80
CA PHE A 590 7.84 6.26 -12.16
C PHE A 590 7.58 5.42 -10.91
N ALA A 591 6.67 4.47 -11.00
CA ALA A 591 6.49 3.49 -9.93
C ALA A 591 6.19 2.09 -10.47
N ALA A 592 6.65 1.09 -9.73
CA ALA A 592 6.20 -0.29 -9.85
C ALA A 592 6.01 -0.81 -8.44
N LYS A 593 4.86 -0.45 -7.85
CA LYS A 593 4.61 -0.55 -6.41
C LYS A 593 3.28 -1.21 -6.06
N LEU A 594 3.18 -1.65 -4.82
CA LEU A 594 2.04 -2.31 -4.17
C LEU A 594 1.69 -3.69 -4.71
N THR A 595 1.44 -3.81 -6.03
CA THR A 595 0.83 -5.00 -6.64
C THR A 595 1.34 -5.22 -8.06
N VAL A 596 2.59 -5.68 -8.16
CA VAL A 596 3.34 -5.83 -9.42
C VAL A 596 3.87 -7.25 -9.54
N GLY A 597 3.67 -7.87 -10.71
CA GLY A 597 4.22 -9.17 -11.04
C GLY A 597 5.68 -9.10 -11.48
N ASP A 598 6.22 -10.21 -11.95
CA ASP A 598 7.65 -10.31 -12.27
C ASP A 598 8.05 -9.64 -13.60
N ARG A 599 9.36 -9.44 -13.78
CA ARG A 599 10.00 -9.12 -15.08
C ARG A 599 9.55 -7.79 -15.70
N ASN A 600 9.12 -6.83 -14.87
CA ASN A 600 8.91 -5.46 -15.31
C ASN A 600 10.25 -4.71 -15.40
N ILE A 601 10.47 -3.97 -16.48
CA ILE A 601 11.73 -3.28 -16.79
C ILE A 601 11.47 -1.81 -17.10
N PHE A 602 12.27 -0.94 -16.47
CA PHE A 602 12.45 0.45 -16.88
C PHE A 602 13.82 0.59 -17.52
N ASP A 603 13.89 1.10 -18.75
CA ASP A 603 15.13 1.21 -19.51
C ASP A 603 15.27 2.59 -20.18
N GLU A 604 16.40 3.25 -19.98
CA GLU A 604 16.66 4.57 -20.58
C GLU A 604 15.61 5.62 -20.20
N CYS A 605 15.05 5.59 -19.00
CA CYS A 605 14.03 6.54 -18.54
C CYS A 605 14.64 7.70 -17.73
N ILE A 606 14.00 8.87 -17.78
CA ILE A 606 14.45 10.09 -17.06
C ILE A 606 13.33 10.59 -16.14
N ALA A 607 13.58 10.69 -14.83
CA ALA A 607 12.65 11.23 -13.85
C ALA A 607 13.23 12.43 -13.09
N TYR A 608 12.50 13.54 -13.05
CA TYR A 608 12.97 14.72 -12.33
C TYR A 608 11.89 15.65 -11.84
N ASN A 609 12.20 16.42 -10.79
CA ASN A 609 11.30 17.41 -10.22
C ASN A 609 9.88 16.87 -9.93
N ASN A 610 9.77 15.58 -9.61
CA ASN A 610 8.53 15.00 -9.10
C ASN A 610 8.43 15.29 -7.60
N ALA A 611 7.20 15.44 -7.12
CA ALA A 611 6.97 15.88 -5.76
C ALA A 611 7.50 14.89 -4.72
N ASP A 612 7.31 13.58 -4.91
CA ASP A 612 7.84 12.56 -4.01
C ASP A 612 9.18 12.00 -4.52
N ASP A 613 9.18 10.91 -5.30
CA ASP A 613 10.42 10.29 -5.79
C ASP A 613 10.58 10.25 -7.30
N GLY A 614 11.79 9.99 -7.77
CA GLY A 614 12.03 9.62 -9.16
C GLY A 614 11.43 8.25 -9.49
N TRP A 615 11.77 7.24 -8.67
CA TRP A 615 11.24 5.88 -8.73
C TRP A 615 10.78 5.40 -7.36
N ASP A 616 9.62 4.75 -7.31
CA ASP A 616 9.10 4.06 -6.11
C ASP A 616 8.72 2.59 -6.39
N LEU A 617 9.37 1.67 -5.67
CA LEU A 617 9.13 0.22 -5.68
C LEU A 617 8.51 -0.28 -4.35
N PHE A 618 7.76 0.57 -3.64
CA PHE A 618 7.21 0.25 -2.33
C PHE A 618 6.32 -1.00 -2.33
N ALA A 619 6.70 -1.98 -1.50
CA ALA A 619 5.87 -3.10 -1.10
C ALA A 619 5.35 -2.92 0.33
N LYS A 620 4.17 -3.48 0.62
CA LYS A 620 3.52 -3.38 1.93
C LYS A 620 2.96 -4.72 2.37
N VAL A 621 2.89 -4.89 3.69
CA VAL A 621 2.56 -6.19 4.32
C VAL A 621 1.23 -6.75 3.84
N GLU A 622 0.25 -5.89 3.61
CA GLU A 622 -1.13 -6.22 3.25
C GLU A 622 -1.25 -6.77 1.82
N THR A 623 -0.40 -6.33 0.89
CA THR A 623 -0.40 -6.88 -0.48
C THR A 623 0.66 -7.95 -0.66
N GLY A 624 1.72 -7.91 0.12
CA GLY A 624 2.82 -8.87 0.05
C GLY A 624 3.98 -8.40 -0.81
N MET A 625 4.91 -9.33 -1.03
CA MET A 625 6.04 -9.13 -1.91
C MET A 625 5.57 -8.84 -3.34
N ILE A 626 6.25 -7.90 -4.00
CA ILE A 626 6.06 -7.66 -5.43
C ILE A 626 7.14 -8.39 -6.23
N GLY A 627 6.84 -8.66 -7.49
CA GLY A 627 7.79 -9.28 -8.42
C GLY A 627 9.02 -8.41 -8.64
N LYS A 628 10.10 -9.07 -9.07
CA LYS A 628 11.37 -8.38 -9.31
C LYS A 628 11.22 -7.33 -10.41
N VAL A 629 11.72 -6.13 -10.13
CA VAL A 629 11.79 -5.00 -11.06
C VAL A 629 13.24 -4.69 -11.39
N THR A 630 13.53 -4.44 -12.67
CA THR A 630 14.84 -3.99 -13.15
C THR A 630 14.73 -2.56 -13.64
N ILE A 631 15.55 -1.67 -13.09
CA ILE A 631 15.72 -0.30 -13.54
C ILE A 631 17.12 -0.21 -14.12
N GLN A 632 17.24 0.14 -15.40
CA GLN A 632 18.53 0.16 -16.09
C GLN A 632 18.68 1.39 -16.98
N ASN A 633 19.92 1.89 -17.08
CA ASN A 633 20.25 3.04 -17.92
C ASN A 633 19.39 4.29 -17.61
N CYS A 634 18.94 4.45 -16.36
CA CYS A 634 17.97 5.49 -15.98
C CYS A 634 18.63 6.67 -15.26
N VAL A 635 17.91 7.79 -15.23
CA VAL A 635 18.35 9.04 -14.61
C VAL A 635 17.30 9.59 -13.66
N ALA A 636 17.67 9.89 -12.42
CA ALA A 636 16.80 10.46 -11.39
C ALA A 636 17.38 11.74 -10.77
N PHE A 637 16.77 12.92 -10.94
CA PHE A 637 17.32 14.15 -10.36
C PHE A 637 16.32 15.16 -9.87
N ALA A 638 16.71 15.97 -8.88
CA ALA A 638 15.89 17.04 -8.32
C ALA A 638 14.47 16.61 -7.86
N ASN A 639 14.23 15.32 -7.60
CA ASN A 639 12.96 14.87 -7.03
C ASN A 639 12.87 15.31 -5.56
N GLY A 640 11.65 15.54 -5.09
CA GLY A 640 11.38 16.24 -3.82
C GLY A 640 11.42 17.76 -3.96
N TYR A 641 11.65 18.28 -5.16
CA TYR A 641 11.56 19.70 -5.48
C TYR A 641 10.60 19.92 -6.65
N GLY A 642 9.72 20.92 -6.53
CA GLY A 642 8.99 21.44 -7.68
C GLY A 642 9.94 22.00 -8.73
N ILE A 643 9.47 22.13 -9.98
CA ILE A 643 10.25 22.72 -11.09
C ILE A 643 10.72 24.15 -10.73
N ASP A 644 9.96 24.87 -9.90
CA ASP A 644 10.28 26.20 -9.37
C ASP A 644 11.31 26.20 -8.22
N GLY A 645 11.77 25.01 -7.81
CA GLY A 645 12.71 24.81 -6.70
C GLY A 645 12.05 24.76 -5.32
N SER A 646 10.71 24.78 -5.23
CA SER A 646 10.00 24.60 -3.95
C SER A 646 10.27 23.22 -3.35
N GLU A 647 10.50 23.13 -2.03
CA GLU A 647 10.62 21.84 -1.34
C GLU A 647 9.25 21.14 -1.24
N GLN A 648 9.19 19.86 -1.60
CA GLN A 648 7.96 19.04 -1.66
C GLN A 648 8.10 17.74 -0.82
N GLY A 649 7.74 16.57 -1.34
CA GLY A 649 7.68 15.25 -0.70
C GLY A 649 9.03 14.64 -0.32
N ASP A 650 9.17 13.32 -0.18
CA ASP A 650 10.40 12.70 0.37
C ASP A 650 11.66 13.09 -0.41
N GLY A 651 11.63 12.96 -1.73
CA GLY A 651 12.72 13.36 -2.62
C GLY A 651 13.84 12.36 -2.76
N ASN A 652 13.51 11.09 -3.00
CA ASN A 652 14.49 10.07 -3.35
C ASN A 652 14.66 9.96 -4.87
N GLY A 653 15.86 9.65 -5.34
CA GLY A 653 16.10 9.31 -6.74
C GLY A 653 15.49 7.96 -7.07
N PHE A 654 15.97 6.91 -6.41
CA PHE A 654 15.50 5.53 -6.54
C PHE A 654 15.10 4.93 -5.18
N LYS A 655 13.81 4.91 -4.85
CA LYS A 655 13.23 4.21 -3.68
C LYS A 655 12.93 2.76 -4.09
N MET A 656 13.83 1.85 -3.69
CA MET A 656 13.95 0.50 -4.23
C MET A 656 13.23 -0.59 -3.43
N GLY A 657 12.36 -0.25 -2.47
CA GLY A 657 11.69 -1.24 -1.64
C GLY A 657 10.75 -0.65 -0.60
N GLY A 658 10.29 -1.49 0.34
CA GLY A 658 9.34 -1.10 1.38
C GLY A 658 9.09 -2.20 2.41
N SER A 659 8.71 -1.79 3.62
CA SER A 659 8.15 -2.66 4.66
C SER A 659 8.96 -3.92 5.04
N ASN A 660 10.29 -3.87 4.94
CA ASN A 660 11.19 -5.03 5.09
C ASN A 660 10.88 -6.21 4.15
N MET A 661 10.17 -5.97 3.04
CA MET A 661 9.80 -7.03 2.11
C MET A 661 10.91 -7.27 1.07
N PRO A 662 11.36 -8.52 0.89
CA PRO A 662 12.30 -8.86 -0.18
C PRO A 662 11.64 -8.69 -1.55
N GLY A 663 12.44 -8.31 -2.53
CA GLY A 663 12.01 -8.16 -3.92
C GLY A 663 13.14 -8.38 -4.95
N GLN A 664 14.39 -8.46 -4.49
CA GLN A 664 15.59 -8.65 -5.32
C GLN A 664 15.68 -7.66 -6.50
N HIS A 665 15.19 -6.44 -6.30
CA HIS A 665 15.17 -5.40 -7.32
C HIS A 665 16.59 -5.05 -7.78
N MET A 666 16.73 -4.76 -9.08
CA MET A 666 18.00 -4.44 -9.70
C MET A 666 18.02 -2.98 -10.17
N LEU A 667 19.08 -2.26 -9.83
CA LEU A 667 19.44 -0.97 -10.39
C LEU A 667 20.76 -1.11 -11.15
N ILE A 668 20.76 -0.83 -12.45
CA ILE A 668 21.90 -1.08 -13.36
C ILE A 668 22.24 0.20 -14.12
N ASN A 669 23.51 0.57 -14.19
CA ASN A 669 24.02 1.68 -15.02
C ASN A 669 23.17 2.95 -14.93
N SER A 670 22.74 3.31 -13.72
CA SER A 670 21.79 4.41 -13.50
C SER A 670 22.42 5.53 -12.66
N VAL A 671 21.94 6.75 -12.85
CA VAL A 671 22.54 7.96 -12.26
C VAL A 671 21.50 8.77 -11.48
N ALA A 672 21.83 9.12 -10.23
CA ALA A 672 20.99 10.00 -9.40
C ALA A 672 21.73 11.25 -8.95
N TRP A 673 21.11 12.44 -9.03
CA TRP A 673 21.71 13.64 -8.45
C TRP A 673 20.73 14.69 -7.93
N GLY A 674 21.15 15.46 -6.94
CA GLY A 674 20.42 16.65 -6.50
C GLY A 674 18.99 16.40 -5.99
N ASN A 675 18.62 15.15 -5.68
CA ASN A 675 17.32 14.85 -5.07
C ASN A 675 17.30 15.37 -3.63
N LYS A 676 16.14 15.78 -3.11
CA LYS A 676 16.02 16.45 -1.79
C LYS A 676 16.55 15.58 -0.65
N ALA A 677 16.27 14.27 -0.69
CA ALA A 677 16.74 13.30 0.27
C ALA A 677 17.81 12.40 -0.34
N LYS A 678 17.47 11.19 -0.79
CA LYS A 678 18.45 10.13 -1.07
C LYS A 678 18.67 9.93 -2.56
N GLY A 679 19.88 9.56 -2.97
CA GLY A 679 20.13 9.12 -4.35
C GLY A 679 19.56 7.74 -4.63
N ILE A 680 20.10 6.74 -3.92
CA ILE A 680 19.60 5.35 -3.91
C ILE A 680 19.14 5.01 -2.50
N ASP A 681 17.91 4.53 -2.35
CA ASP A 681 17.32 4.15 -1.07
C ASP A 681 16.75 2.73 -1.11
N SER A 682 17.24 1.83 -0.24
CA SER A 682 16.61 0.52 -0.09
C SER A 682 15.21 0.62 0.51
N ASN A 683 14.92 1.71 1.22
CA ASN A 683 13.66 1.97 1.90
C ASN A 683 13.15 0.74 2.68
N SER A 684 14.02 0.16 3.48
CA SER A 684 13.82 -1.10 4.23
C SER A 684 13.83 -2.41 3.46
N GLY A 685 13.83 -2.41 2.11
CA GLY A 685 14.03 -3.63 1.31
C GLY A 685 15.36 -4.32 1.67
N PRO A 686 15.39 -5.64 1.95
CA PRO A 686 16.56 -6.32 2.50
C PRO A 686 17.57 -6.83 1.46
N ASP A 687 17.25 -6.83 0.16
CA ASP A 687 17.97 -7.60 -0.86
C ASP A 687 18.22 -6.85 -2.18
N ILE A 688 18.38 -5.53 -2.12
CA ILE A 688 18.58 -4.66 -3.29
C ILE A 688 19.94 -4.93 -3.97
N GLN A 689 19.93 -4.97 -5.31
CA GLN A 689 21.09 -5.24 -6.15
C GLN A 689 21.45 -4.00 -6.99
N ILE A 690 22.69 -3.53 -6.92
CA ILE A 690 23.15 -2.28 -7.55
C ILE A 690 24.39 -2.58 -8.41
N TYR A 691 24.35 -2.19 -9.67
CA TYR A 691 25.42 -2.41 -10.65
C TYR A 691 25.76 -1.12 -11.41
N ASP A 692 27.03 -0.75 -11.47
CA ASP A 692 27.59 0.33 -12.31
C ASP A 692 26.87 1.69 -12.18
N CYS A 693 26.37 2.01 -10.98
CA CYS A 693 25.59 3.24 -10.75
C CYS A 693 26.45 4.41 -10.31
N LYS A 694 25.95 5.64 -10.53
CA LYS A 694 26.57 6.87 -10.01
C LYS A 694 25.57 7.69 -9.20
N THR A 695 26.02 8.31 -8.12
CA THR A 695 25.16 9.16 -7.28
C THR A 695 25.92 10.42 -6.85
N PHE A 696 25.30 11.59 -7.02
CA PHE A 696 25.97 12.89 -6.90
C PHE A 696 25.14 13.94 -6.16
N ASN A 697 25.68 14.56 -5.11
CA ASN A 697 25.09 15.72 -4.42
C ASN A 697 23.59 15.60 -4.04
N ASN A 698 23.10 14.44 -3.62
CA ASN A 698 21.76 14.34 -3.06
C ASN A 698 21.72 15.00 -1.66
N GLY A 699 20.60 15.61 -1.26
CA GLY A 699 20.53 16.46 -0.07
C GLY A 699 20.84 15.72 1.24
N ALA A 700 20.31 14.51 1.38
CA ALA A 700 20.67 13.55 2.43
C ALA A 700 21.75 12.56 1.92
N ASN A 701 21.57 11.26 2.13
CA ASN A 701 22.55 10.24 1.75
C ASN A 701 22.58 10.08 0.22
N ASN A 702 23.75 9.90 -0.39
CA ASN A 702 23.80 9.50 -1.79
C ASN A 702 23.34 8.03 -1.95
N VAL A 703 23.57 7.21 -0.93
CA VAL A 703 23.27 5.79 -0.83
C VAL A 703 22.77 5.47 0.58
N SER A 704 21.62 4.81 0.65
CA SER A 704 21.00 4.38 1.90
C SER A 704 20.53 2.94 1.78
N LEU A 705 21.24 2.02 2.44
CA LEU A 705 20.93 0.59 2.50
C LEU A 705 20.68 0.20 3.96
N TYR A 706 19.42 -0.02 4.32
CA TYR A 706 18.99 -0.39 5.68
C TYR A 706 17.70 -1.18 5.67
N THR A 707 17.43 -1.85 6.80
CA THR A 707 16.13 -2.42 7.19
C THR A 707 15.65 -1.78 8.49
N ASN A 708 14.36 -1.94 8.84
CA ASN A 708 13.82 -1.45 10.11
C ASN A 708 13.85 -2.52 11.21
N SER A 709 13.88 -3.81 10.85
CA SER A 709 13.85 -4.92 11.81
C SER A 709 14.44 -6.24 11.29
N SER A 710 14.79 -6.35 10.01
CA SER A 710 15.33 -7.61 9.47
C SER A 710 16.78 -7.82 9.90
N GLN A 711 17.05 -8.95 10.55
CA GLN A 711 18.42 -9.41 10.85
C GLN A 711 19.12 -9.97 9.62
N ASP A 712 18.36 -10.36 8.59
CA ASP A 712 18.89 -10.94 7.35
C ASP A 712 18.80 -9.94 6.21
N THR A 713 19.94 -9.63 5.59
CA THR A 713 20.03 -8.82 4.38
C THR A 713 20.95 -9.48 3.36
N ALA A 714 20.66 -9.24 2.09
CA ALA A 714 21.38 -9.77 0.94
C ALA A 714 21.66 -8.66 -0.10
N TYR A 715 22.09 -7.49 0.37
CA TYR A 715 22.49 -6.40 -0.52
C TYR A 715 23.70 -6.81 -1.35
N TYR A 716 23.69 -6.41 -2.62
CA TYR A 716 24.82 -6.58 -3.52
C TYR A 716 25.09 -5.27 -4.27
N VAL A 717 26.34 -4.83 -4.24
CA VAL A 717 26.77 -3.57 -4.85
C VAL A 717 28.04 -3.85 -5.65
N ASP A 718 28.07 -3.44 -6.91
CA ASP A 718 29.21 -3.67 -7.81
C ASP A 718 29.34 -2.49 -8.78
N GLY A 719 30.50 -1.82 -8.80
CA GLY A 719 30.74 -0.67 -9.67
C GLY A 719 30.04 0.65 -9.26
N LEU A 720 29.63 0.80 -7.99
CA LEU A 720 28.95 2.03 -7.52
C LEU A 720 29.93 3.17 -7.26
N ILE A 721 29.64 4.38 -7.76
CA ILE A 721 30.38 5.61 -7.44
C ILE A 721 29.45 6.63 -6.79
N SER A 722 29.69 6.93 -5.52
CA SER A 722 29.07 8.03 -4.80
C SER A 722 30.03 9.19 -4.65
N TYR A 723 29.65 10.38 -5.11
CA TYR A 723 30.50 11.56 -5.11
C TYR A 723 29.77 12.81 -4.63
N ARG A 724 30.45 13.70 -3.90
CA ARG A 724 29.84 14.93 -3.36
C ARG A 724 30.80 16.11 -3.40
N THR A 725 30.36 17.22 -3.99
CA THR A 725 31.00 18.54 -3.87
C THR A 725 30.28 19.42 -2.84
N GLU A 726 29.04 19.08 -2.50
CA GLU A 726 28.19 19.79 -1.53
C GLU A 726 27.83 18.90 -0.35
N ASN A 727 27.27 19.49 0.71
CA ASN A 727 26.77 18.79 1.90
C ASN A 727 27.78 17.81 2.55
N LYS A 728 29.09 18.00 2.39
CA LYS A 728 30.18 17.00 2.61
C LYS A 728 30.19 16.28 3.96
N ASP A 729 29.47 16.80 4.96
CA ASP A 729 29.30 16.21 6.28
C ASP A 729 28.23 15.10 6.35
N VAL A 730 27.39 14.94 5.32
CA VAL A 730 26.41 13.86 5.23
C VAL A 730 27.07 12.61 4.66
N GLU A 731 27.23 11.58 5.49
CA GLU A 731 27.81 10.27 5.15
C GLU A 731 26.74 9.33 4.54
N GLU A 732 27.14 8.22 3.92
CA GLU A 732 26.18 7.17 3.54
C GLU A 732 25.53 6.48 4.74
N LYS A 733 24.29 6.01 4.56
CA LYS A 733 23.58 5.21 5.56
C LYS A 733 23.64 3.74 5.15
N ILE A 734 24.64 3.00 5.64
CA ILE A 734 24.80 1.57 5.37
C ILE A 734 24.63 0.79 6.68
N MET A 735 23.45 0.19 6.86
CA MET A 735 23.03 -0.55 8.06
C MET A 735 22.49 -1.95 7.68
N PRO A 736 23.35 -2.85 7.18
CA PRO A 736 22.93 -4.21 6.84
C PRO A 736 22.65 -5.07 8.07
N GLY A 737 21.94 -6.17 7.85
CA GLY A 737 21.68 -7.19 8.87
C GLY A 737 22.94 -7.94 9.30
N GLU A 738 22.84 -8.72 10.37
CA GLU A 738 23.96 -9.44 10.98
C GLU A 738 24.55 -10.51 10.05
N THR A 739 23.74 -11.09 9.16
CA THR A 739 24.15 -12.15 8.23
C THR A 739 24.71 -11.65 6.91
N GLN A 740 24.72 -10.33 6.67
CA GLN A 740 25.26 -9.74 5.44
C GLN A 740 26.75 -10.03 5.28
N ASN A 741 27.12 -10.59 4.13
CA ASN A 741 28.52 -10.59 3.71
C ASN A 741 28.93 -9.16 3.33
N LYS A 742 29.90 -8.61 4.07
CA LYS A 742 30.40 -7.25 3.84
C LYS A 742 31.10 -7.09 2.50
N GLU A 743 31.69 -8.15 1.96
CA GLU A 743 32.36 -8.12 0.65
C GLU A 743 31.37 -7.92 -0.51
N ASP A 744 30.07 -8.12 -0.30
CA ASP A 744 29.04 -7.82 -1.30
C ASP A 744 28.68 -6.33 -1.37
N ILE A 745 29.13 -5.51 -0.41
CA ILE A 745 28.91 -4.05 -0.40
C ILE A 745 30.24 -3.31 -0.53
N TYR A 746 31.23 -3.68 0.27
CA TYR A 746 32.51 -2.99 0.35
C TYR A 746 33.53 -3.66 -0.57
N ARG A 747 33.53 -3.23 -1.84
CA ARG A 747 34.41 -3.72 -2.89
C ARG A 747 35.37 -2.65 -3.35
N SER A 748 36.43 -3.08 -4.01
CA SER A 748 37.46 -2.19 -4.55
C SER A 748 37.00 -1.33 -5.72
N ASN A 749 35.96 -1.76 -6.43
CA ASN A 749 35.31 -0.98 -7.48
C ASN A 749 34.08 -0.19 -6.97
N ASN A 750 33.77 -0.24 -5.67
CA ASN A 750 32.71 0.55 -5.06
C ASN A 750 33.30 1.73 -4.29
N PHE A 751 32.94 2.95 -4.68
CA PHE A 751 33.35 4.18 -4.01
C PHE A 751 32.15 4.77 -3.27
N LEU A 752 32.16 4.71 -1.95
CA LEU A 752 31.10 5.22 -1.09
C LEU A 752 31.52 6.55 -0.45
N TRP A 753 30.57 7.44 -0.19
CA TRP A 753 30.85 8.68 0.56
C TRP A 753 30.91 8.39 2.06
N ILE A 754 32.09 7.96 2.53
CA ILE A 754 32.35 7.60 3.92
C ILE A 754 33.56 8.37 4.45
N ARG A 755 33.53 8.80 5.71
CA ARG A 755 34.57 9.65 6.31
C ARG A 755 34.81 10.92 5.50
N LYS A 756 33.73 11.51 4.97
CA LYS A 756 33.71 12.75 4.18
C LYS A 756 34.51 12.70 2.87
N LYS A 757 34.70 11.52 2.30
CA LYS A 757 35.39 11.28 1.02
C LYS A 757 34.71 10.16 0.26
N SER A 758 34.69 10.26 -1.07
CA SER A 758 34.33 9.14 -1.96
C SER A 758 35.48 8.14 -1.98
N ARG A 759 35.32 6.99 -1.35
CA ARG A 759 36.42 6.02 -1.17
C ARG A 759 35.96 4.57 -1.20
N ASN A 760 36.87 3.70 -1.64
CA ASN A 760 36.65 2.25 -1.68
C ASN A 760 37.23 1.52 -0.45
N VAL A 761 37.14 0.19 -0.44
CA VAL A 761 37.67 -0.66 0.65
C VAL A 761 39.20 -0.59 0.79
N ASP A 762 39.90 -0.23 -0.27
CA ASP A 762 41.37 -0.09 -0.34
C ASP A 762 41.85 1.34 -0.03
N ASP A 763 40.96 2.19 0.49
CA ASP A 763 41.22 3.60 0.81
C ASP A 763 41.60 4.48 -0.40
N VAL A 764 41.38 4.03 -1.64
CA VAL A 764 41.48 4.86 -2.86
C VAL A 764 40.37 5.90 -2.84
N ILE A 765 40.72 7.16 -3.11
CA ILE A 765 39.81 8.30 -3.04
C ILE A 765 39.63 8.92 -4.42
N ILE A 766 38.37 9.14 -4.83
CA ILE A 766 38.05 9.92 -6.03
C ILE A 766 38.25 11.41 -5.71
N GLU A 767 38.89 12.14 -6.62
CA GLU A 767 39.11 13.59 -6.52
C GLU A 767 38.44 14.33 -7.70
N ASP A 768 38.22 15.64 -7.56
CA ASP A 768 37.42 16.42 -8.53
C ASP A 768 37.94 16.28 -9.97
N ASP A 769 39.27 16.25 -10.15
CA ASP A 769 39.93 16.18 -11.47
C ASP A 769 39.91 14.79 -12.12
N TRP A 770 39.24 13.83 -11.49
CA TRP A 770 38.89 12.55 -12.12
C TRP A 770 37.74 12.71 -13.10
N PHE A 771 36.95 13.78 -13.02
CA PHE A 771 35.82 14.03 -13.91
C PHE A 771 36.12 15.15 -14.91
N ASP A 772 35.54 15.05 -16.11
CA ASP A 772 35.59 16.12 -17.12
C ASP A 772 34.75 17.32 -16.67
N SER A 773 33.57 17.07 -16.08
CA SER A 773 32.72 18.10 -15.46
C SER A 773 31.93 17.54 -14.28
N LEU A 774 31.71 18.41 -13.29
CA LEU A 774 30.84 18.20 -12.13
C LEU A 774 29.65 19.18 -12.12
N GLU A 775 29.43 19.89 -13.23
CA GLU A 775 28.28 20.78 -13.41
C GLU A 775 27.02 19.96 -13.72
N ALA A 776 26.13 19.83 -12.74
CA ALA A 776 24.93 19.02 -12.85
C ALA A 776 23.87 19.69 -13.75
N PRO A 777 23.22 18.94 -14.67
CA PRO A 777 22.04 19.42 -15.38
C PRO A 777 20.89 19.73 -14.42
N VAL A 778 20.17 20.82 -14.69
CA VAL A 778 18.99 21.27 -13.94
C VAL A 778 17.89 21.71 -14.91
N ALA A 779 16.63 21.54 -14.51
CA ALA A 779 15.50 21.99 -15.30
C ALA A 779 15.38 23.53 -15.28
N ASP A 780 15.01 24.13 -16.41
CA ASP A 780 14.59 25.53 -16.49
C ASP A 780 13.08 25.60 -16.31
N VAL A 781 12.60 26.43 -15.39
CA VAL A 781 11.15 26.63 -15.15
C VAL A 781 10.37 27.08 -16.39
N ASN A 782 11.04 27.72 -17.36
CA ASN A 782 10.39 28.21 -18.58
C ASN A 782 10.39 27.16 -19.71
N ASP A 783 11.23 26.14 -19.62
CA ASP A 783 11.30 25.03 -20.57
C ASP A 783 11.78 23.76 -19.85
N PRO A 784 10.92 23.16 -19.01
CA PRO A 784 11.34 22.07 -18.13
C PRO A 784 11.75 20.83 -18.90
N LEU A 785 11.27 20.64 -20.14
CA LEU A 785 11.57 19.47 -20.97
C LEU A 785 12.97 19.53 -21.60
N ALA A 786 13.50 20.72 -21.85
CA ALA A 786 14.77 20.91 -22.56
C ALA A 786 15.95 20.18 -21.90
N VAL A 787 16.01 20.11 -20.56
CA VAL A 787 17.09 19.42 -19.87
C VAL A 787 17.13 17.93 -20.22
N ALA A 788 15.98 17.26 -20.25
CA ALA A 788 15.89 15.85 -20.58
C ALA A 788 16.17 15.61 -22.07
N MET A 789 15.68 16.50 -22.95
CA MET A 789 15.98 16.42 -24.39
C MET A 789 17.47 16.60 -24.71
N ASN A 790 18.15 17.49 -23.99
CA ASN A 790 19.59 17.70 -24.17
C ASN A 790 20.43 16.50 -23.72
N MET A 791 19.86 15.62 -22.89
CA MET A 791 20.49 14.36 -22.46
C MET A 791 20.10 13.18 -23.36
N ARG A 792 19.39 13.39 -24.47
CA ARG A 792 19.05 12.35 -25.43
C ARG A 792 19.95 12.43 -26.66
N THR A 793 20.47 11.29 -27.08
CA THR A 793 21.08 11.14 -28.41
C THR A 793 19.99 11.05 -29.49
N SER A 794 20.39 11.08 -30.76
CA SER A 794 19.45 10.96 -31.90
C SER A 794 18.70 9.63 -31.97
N ASP A 795 19.27 8.59 -31.37
CA ASP A 795 18.78 7.22 -31.23
C ASP A 795 17.97 7.01 -29.93
N GLY A 796 17.90 8.04 -29.09
CA GLY A 796 17.12 8.08 -27.86
C GLY A 796 17.86 7.56 -26.63
N GLU A 797 19.14 7.18 -26.74
CA GLU A 797 19.97 6.79 -25.60
C GLU A 797 20.24 8.01 -24.70
N ILE A 798 20.56 7.75 -23.43
CA ILE A 798 20.94 8.82 -22.49
C ILE A 798 22.43 9.14 -22.62
N ASP A 799 22.74 10.41 -22.88
CA ASP A 799 24.10 10.96 -22.83
C ASP A 799 24.14 12.18 -21.89
N LEU A 800 24.86 12.04 -20.77
CA LEU A 800 25.07 13.13 -19.80
C LEU A 800 26.14 14.14 -20.27
N GLY A 801 26.71 13.95 -21.47
CA GLY A 801 27.74 14.79 -22.05
C GLY A 801 29.04 14.72 -21.26
N SER A 802 29.43 15.84 -20.65
CA SER A 802 30.66 15.92 -19.83
C SER A 802 30.41 15.68 -18.34
N PHE A 803 29.16 15.73 -17.89
CA PHE A 803 28.80 15.59 -16.48
C PHE A 803 29.08 14.17 -15.99
N LEU A 804 29.84 14.02 -14.89
CA LEU A 804 30.26 12.75 -14.30
C LEU A 804 30.99 11.79 -15.25
N LYS A 805 31.43 12.29 -16.40
CA LYS A 805 32.31 11.57 -17.32
C LYS A 805 33.72 11.57 -16.74
N PHE A 806 34.38 10.41 -16.72
CA PHE A 806 35.76 10.33 -16.26
C PHE A 806 36.71 11.00 -17.25
N SER A 807 37.61 11.83 -16.72
CA SER A 807 38.72 12.41 -17.46
C SER A 807 39.76 11.34 -17.80
N ALA A 808 40.69 11.66 -18.70
CA ALA A 808 41.82 10.76 -19.01
C ALA A 808 42.63 10.40 -17.75
N LYS A 809 42.71 11.32 -16.79
CA LYS A 809 43.33 11.08 -15.48
C LYS A 809 42.47 10.12 -14.66
N GLY A 810 41.16 10.38 -14.52
CA GLY A 810 40.25 9.54 -13.74
C GLY A 810 40.23 8.09 -14.23
N LEU A 811 40.20 7.88 -15.56
CA LEU A 811 40.28 6.54 -16.15
C LEU A 811 41.60 5.82 -15.82
N LEU A 812 42.72 6.54 -15.91
CA LEU A 812 44.03 5.98 -15.57
C LEU A 812 44.12 5.60 -14.08
N GLU A 813 43.60 6.46 -13.19
CA GLU A 813 43.62 6.19 -11.75
C GLU A 813 42.68 5.04 -11.35
N LEU A 814 41.53 4.90 -12.01
CA LEU A 814 40.66 3.73 -11.87
C LEU A 814 41.35 2.46 -12.34
N GLU A 815 42.01 2.48 -13.50
CA GLU A 815 42.75 1.32 -14.01
C GLU A 815 43.92 0.94 -13.09
N ASN A 816 44.64 1.93 -12.57
CA ASN A 816 45.71 1.70 -11.59
C ASN A 816 45.16 1.10 -10.29
N ALA A 817 44.05 1.64 -9.79
CA ALA A 817 43.36 1.07 -8.64
C ALA A 817 42.97 -0.39 -8.92
N SER A 818 42.47 -0.72 -10.12
CA SER A 818 42.15 -2.09 -10.51
C SER A 818 43.37 -3.02 -10.60
N LYS A 819 44.52 -2.54 -11.10
CA LYS A 819 45.75 -3.37 -11.22
C LYS A 819 46.40 -3.69 -9.88
N VAL A 820 46.38 -2.76 -8.92
CA VAL A 820 46.85 -3.00 -7.55
C VAL A 820 46.05 -4.15 -6.89
N LEU A 821 44.79 -4.35 -7.30
CA LEU A 821 43.95 -5.46 -6.83
C LEU A 821 44.36 -6.81 -7.41
N GLU A 822 44.69 -6.86 -8.71
CA GLU A 822 45.17 -8.09 -9.34
C GLU A 822 46.51 -8.51 -8.73
N GLU A 823 47.43 -7.56 -8.52
CA GLU A 823 48.75 -7.81 -7.91
C GLU A 823 48.64 -8.24 -6.43
N SER A 824 47.73 -7.63 -5.64
CA SER A 824 47.50 -8.04 -4.25
C SER A 824 46.85 -9.41 -4.11
N ARG A 825 45.98 -9.81 -5.06
CA ARG A 825 45.40 -11.16 -5.13
C ARG A 825 46.45 -12.19 -5.53
N GLU A 826 47.35 -11.86 -6.45
CA GLU A 826 48.48 -12.71 -6.80
C GLU A 826 49.47 -12.86 -5.63
N GLU A 827 49.81 -11.79 -4.91
CA GLU A 827 50.67 -11.86 -3.69
C GLU A 827 50.01 -12.64 -2.54
N MET A 828 48.70 -12.53 -2.33
CA MET A 828 47.98 -13.37 -1.36
C MET A 828 47.96 -14.85 -1.78
N SER A 829 47.83 -15.13 -3.08
CA SER A 829 47.90 -16.51 -3.61
C SER A 829 49.33 -17.09 -3.48
N ALA A 830 50.36 -16.29 -3.76
CA ALA A 830 51.76 -16.69 -3.63
C ALA A 830 52.18 -16.92 -2.17
N ASN A 831 51.68 -16.09 -1.23
CA ASN A 831 51.89 -16.28 0.20
C ASN A 831 51.12 -17.49 0.77
N SER A 832 50.07 -17.97 0.09
CA SER A 832 49.39 -19.21 0.45
C SER A 832 50.15 -20.46 0.00
N GLU A 833 51.03 -20.34 -1.01
CA GLU A 833 51.91 -21.43 -1.47
C GLU A 833 53.25 -21.50 -0.70
N GLU A 834 53.76 -20.41 -0.12
CA GLU A 834 54.97 -20.41 0.72
C GLU A 834 54.74 -20.89 2.18
N GLY A 835 53.49 -21.20 2.56
CA GLY A 835 53.09 -21.62 3.89
C GLY A 835 52.99 -23.14 4.13
N ILE A 836 53.45 -23.99 3.21
CA ILE A 836 53.42 -25.45 3.39
C ILE A 836 54.78 -25.94 3.90
N PHE A 837 54.91 -26.06 5.22
CA PHE A 837 55.94 -26.88 5.83
C PHE A 837 55.63 -28.36 5.57
N GLU A 838 56.52 -29.02 4.84
CA GLU A 838 56.62 -30.48 4.75
C GLU A 838 56.77 -31.10 6.15
N THR A 839 55.90 -32.06 6.48
CA THR A 839 56.32 -33.23 7.25
C THR A 839 55.78 -34.50 6.58
N GLU A 840 56.73 -35.37 6.25
CA GLU A 840 56.63 -36.67 5.60
C GLU A 840 55.73 -37.68 6.34
N GLU A 841 54.93 -38.44 5.60
CA GLU A 841 55.02 -39.91 5.44
C GLU A 841 53.92 -40.38 4.48
N ILE A 842 54.27 -40.81 3.25
CA ILE A 842 54.38 -42.22 2.83
C ILE A 842 53.00 -42.93 2.85
N LYS A 843 52.44 -43.48 1.78
CA LYS A 843 52.97 -43.90 0.47
C LYS A 843 51.82 -44.35 -0.43
N GLU A 844 52.05 -44.17 -1.72
CA GLU A 844 51.68 -45.06 -2.85
C GLU A 844 50.20 -45.37 -3.07
N ALA A 845 49.69 -45.43 -4.30
CA ALA A 845 50.13 -45.14 -5.66
C ALA A 845 48.87 -45.55 -6.47
N LYS A 846 48.36 -44.67 -7.36
CA LYS A 846 48.47 -44.82 -8.83
C LYS A 846 47.87 -46.14 -9.35
N GLU A 847 47.06 -46.18 -10.40
CA GLU A 847 47.19 -45.50 -11.68
C GLU A 847 46.02 -45.96 -12.58
N GLY A 848 45.65 -45.14 -13.57
CA GLY A 848 44.98 -45.57 -14.81
C GLY A 848 43.45 -45.75 -14.70
N GLU A 849 42.63 -45.49 -15.71
CA GLU A 849 42.83 -45.22 -17.13
C GLU A 849 41.60 -44.44 -17.62
N GLY A 850 41.74 -43.70 -18.72
CA GLY A 850 40.61 -43.07 -19.40
C GLY A 850 39.73 -44.06 -20.17
N TYR A 851 38.51 -43.66 -20.51
CA TYR A 851 37.94 -43.68 -21.87
C TYR A 851 36.45 -43.28 -21.84
N ASN A 852 36.01 -42.74 -22.98
CA ASN A 852 34.69 -42.21 -23.30
C ASN A 852 33.53 -43.22 -23.28
N ASN A 853 32.34 -42.63 -23.12
CA ASN A 853 31.02 -42.91 -23.74
C ASN A 853 30.12 -44.07 -23.29
N GLU A 854 28.84 -43.67 -23.19
CA GLU A 854 27.57 -44.39 -23.28
C GLU A 854 27.14 -45.36 -22.16
N GLY A 855 25.92 -45.14 -21.67
CA GLY A 855 25.13 -46.20 -21.04
C GLY A 855 24.21 -45.76 -19.91
N GLN A 856 22.92 -45.61 -20.24
CA GLN A 856 21.79 -45.57 -19.30
C GLN A 856 21.92 -46.60 -18.16
N LYS A 857 21.56 -46.21 -16.92
CA LYS A 857 20.44 -46.81 -16.16
C LYS A 857 20.18 -46.15 -14.80
N LYS A 858 18.91 -45.73 -14.67
CA LYS A 858 18.01 -45.59 -13.51
C LYS A 858 18.40 -46.31 -12.21
N PHE A 859 18.09 -45.66 -11.07
CA PHE A 859 17.29 -46.15 -9.92
C PHE A 859 16.98 -44.95 -8.98
N PRO A 860 15.96 -44.99 -8.09
CA PRO A 860 14.58 -45.42 -8.25
C PRO A 860 13.56 -44.34 -7.84
N ILE A 861 12.36 -44.45 -8.42
CA ILE A 861 11.14 -43.71 -8.07
C ILE A 861 10.44 -44.45 -6.93
N ILE A 862 9.97 -43.73 -5.91
CA ILE A 862 8.99 -44.22 -4.94
C ILE A 862 7.60 -43.88 -5.50
N GLN A 863 6.85 -44.90 -5.92
CA GLN A 863 5.43 -44.82 -6.22
C GLN A 863 4.65 -45.54 -5.11
N VAL A 864 3.74 -44.81 -4.46
CA VAL A 864 2.67 -45.38 -3.62
C VAL A 864 1.40 -45.34 -4.46
N THR A 865 0.83 -46.52 -4.73
CA THR A 865 -0.44 -46.67 -5.47
C THR A 865 -1.56 -47.02 -4.50
N VAL A 866 -2.69 -46.32 -4.68
CA VAL A 866 -4.00 -46.46 -4.03
C VAL A 866 -4.69 -47.78 -4.40
N ALA A 867 -5.44 -48.38 -3.47
CA ALA A 867 -6.47 -49.36 -3.78
C ALA A 867 -7.72 -49.24 -2.87
N VAL A 868 -8.78 -48.69 -3.50
CA VAL A 868 -10.20 -49.15 -3.51
C VAL A 868 -11.07 -49.09 -2.24
N MET A 869 -12.17 -48.36 -2.46
CA MET A 869 -13.41 -48.10 -1.73
C MET A 869 -14.29 -49.30 -1.29
N LEU A 870 -15.23 -48.95 -0.37
CA LEU A 870 -16.67 -49.30 -0.28
C LEU A 870 -17.12 -50.44 0.67
N ILE A 871 -17.88 -50.08 1.73
CA ILE A 871 -19.31 -50.40 1.98
C ILE A 871 -19.73 -50.74 3.45
N LEU A 872 -20.80 -50.03 3.87
CA LEU A 872 -21.93 -50.35 4.76
C LEU A 872 -21.95 -49.92 6.25
N ALA A 873 -23.01 -49.16 6.50
CA ALA A 873 -23.56 -48.60 7.73
C ALA A 873 -24.18 -49.61 8.70
N ALA A 874 -24.34 -49.22 9.97
CA ALA A 874 -25.62 -49.18 10.70
C ALA A 874 -25.47 -48.83 12.20
N ALA A 875 -25.84 -47.60 12.55
CA ALA A 875 -26.94 -47.24 13.46
C ALA A 875 -27.14 -47.89 14.85
N ILE A 876 -27.08 -47.00 15.86
CA ILE A 876 -28.08 -46.71 16.93
C ILE A 876 -28.24 -47.74 18.10
N VAL A 877 -28.14 -47.26 19.35
CA VAL A 877 -29.21 -47.19 20.40
C VAL A 877 -28.60 -46.95 21.80
N ILE A 878 -28.81 -45.73 22.32
CA ILE A 878 -29.41 -45.32 23.62
C ILE A 878 -29.04 -46.10 24.90
N TYR A 879 -28.53 -45.38 25.93
CA TYR A 879 -29.17 -45.39 27.26
C TYR A 879 -28.97 -44.07 28.05
N LYS A 880 -30.10 -43.44 28.42
CA LYS A 880 -30.26 -42.39 29.43
C LYS A 880 -29.91 -42.92 30.83
N GLY A 881 -29.46 -42.07 31.75
CA GLY A 881 -29.70 -42.36 33.17
C GLY A 881 -28.95 -41.58 34.25
N SER A 882 -29.36 -40.32 34.46
CA SER A 882 -29.70 -39.72 35.77
C SER A 882 -28.66 -39.48 36.89
N ASN A 883 -28.75 -38.22 37.37
CA ASN A 883 -28.62 -37.73 38.75
C ASN A 883 -27.22 -37.58 39.36
N THR A 884 -26.70 -36.34 39.38
CA THR A 884 -26.73 -35.47 40.58
C THR A 884 -26.51 -34.02 40.20
#